data_AF-A0A9W9UDA3-F1
#
_entry.id   AF-A0A9W9UDA3-F1
#
_cell.length_a   1.000
_cell.length_b   1.000
_cell.length_c   1.000
_cell.angle_alpha   90.00
_cell.angle_beta   90.00
_cell.angle_gamma   90.00
#
_symmetry.space_group_name_H-M   'P 1'
#
loop_
_entity.id
_entity.type
_entity.pdbx_description
1 polymer ?
#
loop_
_entity_poly.entity_id
_entity_poly.type
_entity_poly.pdbx_seq_one_letter_code
_entity_poly.pdbx_strand_id
1 'polypeptide(L)'
;MNLGGGSPSRGFAPNQEKPHTLNNHTQLPSICRDFQSNSCRYGNRCKYLQDVPEAIDPQSNPIAHPNAENPEARNQYFGWKSLLRNELSRLGYPQREDDDLAKFWTGALENLESDSTENHQFLAKDLVDDHLPGFAIILSTMDTENPHDRTWSSDECFLGVITHLSLLNCLSVNAFVGTLYTHFGGTNGDRTITYLTNICLKLKASEEGGAGLAPMIVLEMVELILTALDQLLLRIRHSCFHDELPQLIDLTHAITSKIERRLENVRSLVNNAKRGLLMSNPEEPTPQNGGQVISSFTLDMQTPGGRHDNDQAEISQIQIFPTIGEVLSGDAEYLPSANFLQPHILSDPLQRYIDTTFQLLRHDIFGSAKAVLRGLLQQDDLTRVPSLSHEEDGTNLYRAARVQHMFINQKDELQATVSFAPPPQLRNKTSNEQCKWWQDSSRLEEGNLVCFLTSQRGNRRFVFLEITSKNCFEDPDHERNSSLVSDGFMSNITVKLAACQQSEVLSLSHIYSKIIPGILVEFHSMIPATLMPILENLQRVEREGDLSFQKWILPGRLNDGADHSMPPPAYACTPGFFFPLTSITKYGNRFNSLNPRAPETIDIMNLEDQTGLDRGTGKSYLGVKILQALLEVKASADLGLIIVICYTNHALDQFLKDLLDVGVKKIIRIGGRSQATELEGKNLRVVRQGIVKTGGEGHTLGTVYRAIETYMNSAVRSVKPLHLSPSDLSWDTIGPFLKREWPNIHRQLAQPDNEEFTTATDDKLLQWLGVKSMRFHKHGDGGDVEKQERETESPGRNAGLPGAQAVFPWSGCLKVECHAPSRRDSMEPDSQEHA
;
A
#
# COMPACT_ATOMS: atom_id res chain seq x y z
N MET A 1 -21.36 -33.08 -52.71
CA MET A 1 -20.38 -32.58 -53.70
C MET A 1 -19.12 -32.23 -52.89
N ASN A 2 -18.19 -33.13 -52.54
CA ASN A 2 -17.28 -33.97 -53.36
C ASN A 2 -16.50 -33.10 -54.37
N LEU A 3 -15.16 -33.01 -54.44
CA LEU A 3 -13.96 -33.79 -54.04
C LEU A 3 -12.76 -32.80 -53.98
N GLY A 4 -11.54 -33.00 -53.46
CA GLY A 4 -10.73 -34.12 -52.92
C GLY A 4 -9.42 -33.46 -52.37
N GLY A 5 -8.57 -34.05 -51.52
CA GLY A 5 -8.10 -35.43 -51.48
C GLY A 5 -6.77 -35.54 -52.25
N GLY A 6 -5.64 -35.16 -51.64
CA GLY A 6 -4.30 -35.28 -52.26
C GLY A 6 -3.18 -35.28 -51.22
N SER A 7 -2.58 -36.45 -51.00
CA SER A 7 -1.36 -36.71 -50.24
C SER A 7 -0.13 -36.02 -50.88
N PRO A 8 0.99 -35.89 -50.14
CA PRO A 8 2.14 -36.66 -50.60
C PRO A 8 3.03 -37.26 -49.49
N SER A 9 3.68 -38.34 -49.90
CA SER A 9 4.69 -39.15 -49.23
C SER A 9 6.09 -38.52 -49.20
N ARG A 10 6.80 -38.76 -48.09
CA ARG A 10 8.25 -39.00 -47.89
C ARG A 10 9.25 -38.29 -48.83
N GLY A 11 10.04 -37.39 -48.23
CA GLY A 11 11.34 -36.93 -48.74
C GLY A 11 12.31 -36.63 -47.58
N PHE A 12 13.33 -37.47 -47.47
CA PHE A 12 14.62 -37.40 -46.77
C PHE A 12 15.01 -36.18 -45.90
N ALA A 13 15.52 -36.51 -44.70
CA ALA A 13 16.24 -35.64 -43.78
C ALA A 13 17.53 -35.04 -44.39
N PRO A 14 17.98 -33.90 -43.83
CA PRO A 14 19.32 -33.88 -43.25
C PRO A 14 19.35 -33.28 -41.83
N ASN A 15 20.10 -33.96 -40.95
CA ASN A 15 20.78 -33.51 -39.73
C ASN A 15 20.33 -32.18 -39.09
N GLN A 16 19.56 -32.30 -37.99
CA GLN A 16 19.54 -31.28 -36.94
C GLN A 16 20.84 -31.39 -36.13
N GLU A 17 21.77 -30.47 -36.40
CA GLU A 17 22.82 -30.13 -35.44
C GLU A 17 22.23 -29.31 -34.29
N LYS A 18 22.63 -29.70 -33.08
CA LYS A 18 22.31 -29.06 -31.81
C LYS A 18 22.74 -27.58 -31.84
N PRO A 19 21.98 -26.64 -31.26
CA PRO A 19 22.46 -25.28 -31.10
C PRO A 19 23.56 -25.27 -30.05
N HIS A 20 24.80 -25.12 -30.52
CA HIS A 20 25.93 -24.75 -29.69
C HIS A 20 25.68 -23.38 -29.07
N THR A 21 25.83 -23.33 -27.75
CA THR A 21 25.96 -22.12 -26.95
C THR A 21 27.13 -21.28 -27.46
N LEU A 22 26.83 -20.18 -28.15
CA LEU A 22 27.79 -19.11 -28.40
C LEU A 22 27.54 -17.98 -27.41
N ASN A 23 28.33 -17.98 -26.34
CA ASN A 23 28.70 -16.78 -25.60
C ASN A 23 29.40 -15.81 -26.57
N ASN A 24 28.67 -14.84 -27.11
CA ASN A 24 29.24 -13.67 -27.76
C ASN A 24 28.75 -12.41 -27.04
N HIS A 25 29.53 -11.98 -26.04
CA HIS A 25 29.57 -10.58 -25.64
C HIS A 25 30.16 -9.76 -26.80
N THR A 26 29.32 -9.25 -27.70
CA THR A 26 29.71 -8.11 -28.53
C THR A 26 29.72 -6.86 -27.66
N GLN A 27 30.86 -6.61 -27.00
CA GLN A 27 31.18 -5.31 -26.43
C GLN A 27 31.19 -4.28 -27.56
N LEU A 28 30.28 -3.30 -27.51
CA LEU A 28 30.43 -2.08 -28.29
C LEU A 28 31.79 -1.45 -27.97
N PRO A 29 32.53 -0.90 -28.95
CA PRO A 29 33.82 -0.31 -28.66
C PRO A 29 33.67 0.86 -27.70
N SER A 30 34.39 0.83 -26.58
CA SER A 30 34.39 1.90 -25.61
C SER A 30 35.11 3.12 -26.18
N ILE A 31 34.50 4.30 -26.05
CA ILE A 31 35.10 5.59 -26.44
C ILE A 31 36.07 6.02 -25.34
N CYS A 32 37.21 6.62 -25.73
CA CYS A 32 38.20 7.10 -24.77
C CYS A 32 37.64 8.27 -23.93
N ARG A 33 37.44 8.09 -22.62
CA ARG A 33 36.99 9.17 -21.71
C ARG A 33 37.92 10.39 -21.70
N ASP A 34 39.23 10.19 -21.85
CA ASP A 34 40.22 11.28 -21.83
C ASP A 34 40.27 12.07 -23.16
N PHE A 35 39.60 11.58 -24.20
CA PHE A 35 39.47 12.33 -25.46
C PHE A 35 38.36 13.38 -25.39
N GLN A 36 37.30 13.15 -24.60
CA GLN A 36 36.24 14.15 -24.37
C GLN A 36 36.75 15.43 -23.65
N SER A 37 37.93 15.38 -23.03
CA SER A 37 38.60 16.51 -22.38
C SER A 37 39.82 17.05 -23.16
N ASN A 38 39.95 16.71 -24.46
CA ASN A 38 41.02 17.16 -25.36
C ASN A 38 42.47 16.86 -24.88
N SER A 39 42.68 15.85 -24.04
CA SER A 39 44.01 15.55 -23.49
C SER A 39 44.29 14.06 -23.30
N CYS A 40 44.16 13.27 -24.38
CA CYS A 40 44.59 11.88 -24.35
C CYS A 40 46.13 11.77 -24.34
N ARG A 41 46.71 11.39 -23.21
CA ARG A 41 48.19 11.24 -23.03
C ARG A 41 48.84 10.13 -23.87
N TYR A 42 48.03 9.23 -24.43
CA TYR A 42 48.51 8.06 -25.19
C TYR A 42 48.50 8.26 -26.72
N GLY A 43 47.95 9.39 -27.21
CA GLY A 43 47.90 9.74 -28.63
C GLY A 43 47.44 8.57 -29.51
N ASN A 44 48.18 8.32 -30.60
CA ASN A 44 47.90 7.25 -31.58
C ASN A 44 48.13 5.81 -31.05
N ARG A 45 48.49 5.63 -29.77
CA ARG A 45 48.64 4.31 -29.13
C ARG A 45 47.45 3.96 -28.21
N CYS A 46 46.38 4.74 -28.24
CA CYS A 46 45.18 4.47 -27.46
C CYS A 46 44.41 3.27 -28.03
N LYS A 47 43.92 2.36 -27.15
CA LYS A 47 43.17 1.16 -27.54
C LYS A 47 41.66 1.40 -27.77
N TYR A 48 41.19 2.64 -27.59
CA TYR A 48 39.78 3.04 -27.67
C TYR A 48 39.56 3.97 -28.88
N LEU A 49 38.38 3.92 -29.51
CA LEU A 49 38.09 4.71 -30.72
C LEU A 49 38.14 6.23 -30.44
N GLN A 50 38.76 6.98 -31.36
CA GLN A 50 38.98 8.42 -31.29
C GLN A 50 38.15 9.23 -32.32
N ASP A 51 37.35 8.58 -33.17
CA ASP A 51 36.47 9.24 -34.15
C ASP A 51 34.99 8.96 -33.87
N VAL A 52 34.16 10.00 -33.90
CA VAL A 52 32.69 9.93 -33.78
C VAL A 52 32.09 9.77 -35.18
N PRO A 53 31.20 8.79 -35.44
CA PRO A 53 30.53 8.69 -36.74
C PRO A 53 29.61 9.90 -36.98
N GLU A 54 29.70 10.49 -38.17
CA GLU A 54 28.87 11.62 -38.62
C GLU A 54 27.36 11.31 -38.52
N ALA A 55 26.59 12.32 -38.09
CA ALA A 55 25.18 12.25 -37.78
C ALA A 55 24.31 11.88 -38.99
N ILE A 56 23.35 10.97 -38.76
CA ILE A 56 22.23 10.70 -39.67
C ILE A 56 21.16 11.80 -39.47
N ASP A 57 20.70 12.35 -40.59
CA ASP A 57 19.79 13.48 -40.76
C ASP A 57 18.41 13.29 -40.05
N PRO A 58 17.99 14.17 -39.13
CA PRO A 58 16.72 14.04 -38.41
C PRO A 58 15.61 14.87 -39.10
N GLN A 59 15.04 14.35 -40.18
CA GLN A 59 13.76 14.85 -40.71
C GLN A 59 12.73 13.72 -40.81
N SER A 60 12.27 13.21 -39.66
CA SER A 60 10.90 12.66 -39.49
C SER A 60 10.70 12.13 -38.07
N ASN A 61 10.37 13.01 -37.11
CA ASN A 61 9.56 12.69 -35.93
C ASN A 61 9.30 13.95 -35.10
N PRO A 62 8.07 14.48 -35.04
CA PRO A 62 7.73 15.56 -34.12
C PRO A 62 7.37 14.95 -32.75
N ILE A 63 8.37 14.46 -32.04
CA ILE A 63 8.28 14.26 -30.59
C ILE A 63 9.40 15.09 -30.01
N ALA A 64 9.07 16.30 -29.56
CA ALA A 64 9.99 17.13 -28.81
C ALA A 64 10.51 16.33 -27.62
N HIS A 65 11.82 16.09 -27.59
CA HIS A 65 12.52 15.54 -26.43
C HIS A 65 12.51 16.61 -25.32
N PRO A 66 11.83 16.40 -24.17
CA PRO A 66 11.71 17.46 -23.15
C PRO A 66 12.96 17.64 -22.28
N ASN A 67 13.93 16.73 -22.35
CA ASN A 67 15.03 16.66 -21.38
C ASN A 67 16.41 16.78 -22.04
N ALA A 68 16.62 17.76 -22.91
CA ALA A 68 17.96 18.33 -23.00
C ALA A 68 18.13 19.18 -21.74
N GLU A 69 18.97 18.75 -20.79
CA GLU A 69 19.23 19.47 -19.53
C GLU A 69 19.42 20.97 -19.84
N ASN A 70 18.49 21.82 -19.40
CA ASN A 70 18.62 23.26 -19.60
C ASN A 70 19.74 23.76 -18.66
N PRO A 71 20.93 24.13 -19.18
CA PRO A 71 22.04 24.56 -18.33
C PRO A 71 21.69 25.81 -17.51
N GLU A 72 20.76 26.63 -17.97
CA GLU A 72 20.30 27.82 -17.26
C GLU A 72 19.49 27.46 -16.01
N ALA A 73 18.55 26.53 -16.12
CA ALA A 73 17.77 26.04 -14.97
C ALA A 73 18.67 25.41 -13.91
N ARG A 74 19.71 24.69 -14.34
CA ARG A 74 20.70 24.10 -13.44
C ARG A 74 21.51 25.18 -12.70
N ASN A 75 21.94 26.22 -13.41
CA ASN A 75 22.68 27.35 -12.82
C ASN A 75 21.82 28.14 -11.81
N GLN A 76 20.53 28.31 -12.10
CA GLN A 76 19.57 28.98 -11.20
C GLN A 76 19.46 28.24 -9.86
N TYR A 77 19.28 26.91 -9.89
CA TYR A 77 19.22 26.10 -8.67
C TYR A 77 20.54 26.13 -7.89
N PHE A 78 21.70 26.04 -8.56
CA PHE A 78 22.99 26.14 -7.87
C PHE A 78 23.26 27.52 -7.28
N GLY A 79 22.75 28.59 -7.92
CA GLY A 79 22.76 29.94 -7.37
C GLY A 79 22.00 30.02 -6.05
N TRP A 80 20.76 29.52 -6.03
CA TRP A 80 19.96 29.43 -4.80
C TRP A 80 20.62 28.52 -3.74
N LYS A 81 21.13 27.35 -4.13
CA LYS A 81 21.83 26.44 -3.20
C LYS A 81 23.08 27.07 -2.59
N SER A 82 23.75 27.99 -3.31
CA SER A 82 24.86 28.75 -2.75
C SER A 82 24.39 29.69 -1.64
N LEU A 83 23.21 30.30 -1.75
CA LEU A 83 22.62 31.09 -0.66
C LEU A 83 22.38 30.20 0.56
N LEU A 84 21.75 29.03 0.38
CA LEU A 84 21.52 28.06 1.44
C LEU A 84 22.82 27.62 2.16
N ARG A 85 23.92 27.44 1.42
CA ARG A 85 25.22 27.06 1.99
C ARG A 85 25.96 28.23 2.64
N ASN A 86 25.87 29.43 2.09
CA ASN A 86 26.55 30.59 2.63
C ASN A 86 25.97 31.00 4.00
N GLU A 87 24.71 30.65 4.28
CA GLU A 87 24.07 30.82 5.59
C GLU A 87 24.75 30.04 6.72
N LEU A 88 25.39 28.89 6.45
CA LEU A 88 26.21 28.17 7.45
C LEU A 88 27.34 29.05 8.01
N SER A 89 27.85 30.00 7.22
CA SER A 89 28.94 30.91 7.61
C SER A 89 28.45 32.10 8.44
N ARG A 90 27.14 32.39 8.41
CA ARG A 90 26.51 33.56 9.06
C ARG A 90 25.82 33.24 10.39
N LEU A 91 25.74 31.97 10.79
CA LEU A 91 25.15 31.47 12.04
C LEU A 91 25.72 32.07 13.35
N GLY A 92 26.69 32.99 13.27
CA GLY A 92 27.28 33.69 14.41
C GLY A 92 26.82 35.14 14.65
N TYR A 93 25.92 35.72 13.84
CA TYR A 93 25.47 37.12 13.99
C TYR A 93 23.96 37.25 14.33
N PRO A 94 23.55 38.08 15.32
CA PRO A 94 22.19 38.04 15.88
C PRO A 94 21.13 38.90 15.17
N GLN A 95 21.43 39.51 14.02
CA GLN A 95 20.47 40.36 13.29
C GLN A 95 20.49 40.01 11.82
N ARG A 96 19.41 39.37 11.34
CA ARG A 96 19.18 39.14 9.90
C ARG A 96 18.43 40.33 9.32
N GLU A 97 18.92 40.85 8.21
CA GLU A 97 18.17 41.83 7.40
C GLU A 97 17.04 41.11 6.66
N ASP A 98 15.81 41.63 6.73
CA ASP A 98 14.61 41.07 6.07
C ASP A 98 14.81 40.88 4.56
N ASP A 99 15.58 41.79 3.94
CA ASP A 99 15.96 41.74 2.52
C ASP A 99 16.71 40.46 2.12
N ASP A 100 17.51 39.88 3.01
CA ASP A 100 18.26 38.65 2.71
C ASP A 100 17.36 37.40 2.76
N LEU A 101 16.37 37.39 3.67
CA LEU A 101 15.35 36.35 3.71
C LEU A 101 14.39 36.43 2.52
N ALA A 102 13.99 37.65 2.14
CA ALA A 102 13.18 37.88 0.94
C ALA A 102 13.91 37.33 -0.30
N LYS A 103 15.18 37.71 -0.52
CA LYS A 103 15.99 37.18 -1.65
C LYS A 103 16.09 35.65 -1.65
N PHE A 104 16.26 35.03 -0.49
CA PHE A 104 16.34 33.59 -0.37
C PHE A 104 15.04 32.90 -0.82
N TRP A 105 13.89 33.37 -0.32
CA TRP A 105 12.58 32.79 -0.65
C TRP A 105 12.12 33.13 -2.06
N THR A 106 12.42 34.32 -2.57
CA THR A 106 12.19 34.67 -3.99
C THR A 106 12.98 33.73 -4.90
N GLY A 107 14.27 33.50 -4.62
CA GLY A 107 15.06 32.54 -5.39
C GLY A 107 14.54 31.09 -5.30
N ALA A 108 13.95 30.69 -4.17
CA ALA A 108 13.29 29.40 -4.02
C ALA A 108 12.01 29.32 -4.88
N LEU A 109 11.20 30.37 -4.88
CA LEU A 109 9.96 30.44 -5.64
C LEU A 109 10.22 30.44 -7.15
N GLU A 110 11.19 31.23 -7.63
CA GLU A 110 11.62 31.24 -9.03
C GLU A 110 12.09 29.85 -9.51
N ASN A 111 12.71 29.06 -8.62
CA ASN A 111 13.07 27.67 -8.94
C ASN A 111 11.83 26.78 -9.07
N LEU A 112 10.78 27.02 -8.29
CA LEU A 112 9.52 26.25 -8.30
C LEU A 112 8.57 26.63 -9.44
N GLU A 113 8.68 27.87 -9.94
CA GLU A 113 7.99 28.37 -11.12
C GLU A 113 8.68 27.94 -12.43
N SER A 114 9.92 27.44 -12.35
CA SER A 114 10.65 26.93 -13.51
C SER A 114 10.03 25.63 -14.06
N ASP A 115 10.26 25.32 -15.33
CA ASP A 115 9.83 24.05 -15.93
C ASP A 115 10.66 22.83 -15.44
N SER A 116 11.64 23.03 -14.56
CA SER A 116 12.55 21.99 -14.10
C SER A 116 12.00 21.23 -12.89
N THR A 117 11.29 20.13 -13.16
CA THR A 117 10.81 19.21 -12.11
C THR A 117 11.96 18.67 -11.23
N GLU A 118 13.17 18.54 -11.78
CA GLU A 118 14.34 18.11 -11.03
C GLU A 118 14.82 19.16 -10.01
N ASN A 119 14.76 20.46 -10.36
CA ASN A 119 15.06 21.53 -9.41
C ASN A 119 14.08 21.54 -8.25
N HIS A 120 12.79 21.30 -8.51
CA HIS A 120 11.76 21.22 -7.47
C HIS A 120 12.07 20.09 -6.48
N GLN A 121 12.51 18.95 -7.00
CA GLN A 121 12.89 17.79 -6.20
C GLN A 121 14.12 18.06 -5.32
N PHE A 122 15.14 18.70 -5.89
CA PHE A 122 16.34 19.04 -5.14
C PHE A 122 16.12 20.14 -4.10
N LEU A 123 15.31 21.14 -4.42
CA LEU A 123 14.94 22.22 -3.49
C LEU A 123 14.22 21.65 -2.27
N ALA A 124 13.21 20.81 -2.47
CA ALA A 124 12.48 20.16 -1.38
C ALA A 124 13.39 19.32 -0.48
N LYS A 125 14.32 18.58 -1.07
CA LYS A 125 15.28 17.73 -0.36
C LYS A 125 16.28 18.55 0.46
N ASP A 126 16.89 19.56 -0.16
CA ASP A 126 17.93 20.36 0.48
C ASP A 126 17.39 21.25 1.60
N LEU A 127 16.13 21.70 1.51
CA LEU A 127 15.48 22.49 2.57
C LEU A 127 15.36 21.74 3.90
N VAL A 128 15.29 20.41 3.86
CA VAL A 128 15.11 19.55 5.04
C VAL A 128 16.32 18.64 5.31
N ASP A 129 17.45 18.89 4.65
CA ASP A 129 18.68 18.13 4.86
C ASP A 129 19.32 18.55 6.20
N ASP A 130 19.56 17.58 7.08
CA ASP A 130 20.15 17.79 8.41
C ASP A 130 21.55 18.44 8.38
N HIS A 131 22.24 18.37 7.23
CA HIS A 131 23.55 18.98 7.03
C HIS A 131 23.50 20.41 6.49
N LEU A 132 22.30 20.93 6.17
CA LEU A 132 22.08 22.27 5.64
C LEU A 132 21.25 23.11 6.63
N PRO A 133 21.40 24.45 6.64
CA PRO A 133 20.73 25.31 7.61
C PRO A 133 19.26 25.61 7.25
N GLY A 134 18.59 24.77 6.45
CA GLY A 134 17.24 25.01 5.95
C GLY A 134 16.22 25.24 7.06
N PHE A 135 16.20 24.37 8.08
CA PHE A 135 15.35 24.55 9.25
C PHE A 135 15.63 25.83 10.03
N ALA A 136 16.89 26.25 10.13
CA ALA A 136 17.25 27.49 10.81
C ALA A 136 16.72 28.72 10.04
N ILE A 137 16.69 28.68 8.71
CA ILE A 137 16.11 29.75 7.87
C ILE A 137 14.60 29.81 8.05
N ILE A 138 13.93 28.66 8.07
CA ILE A 138 12.49 28.55 8.33
C ILE A 138 12.14 29.17 9.69
N LEU A 139 12.87 28.79 10.75
CA LEU A 139 12.66 29.35 12.08
C LEU A 139 12.90 30.86 12.12
N SER A 140 13.98 31.37 11.51
CA SER A 140 14.22 32.82 11.42
C SER A 140 13.24 33.59 10.53
N THR A 141 12.49 32.90 9.68
CA THR A 141 11.40 33.52 8.92
C THR A 141 10.18 33.72 9.82
N MET A 142 9.96 32.82 10.78
CA MET A 142 8.82 32.85 11.72
C MET A 142 9.10 33.62 13.01
N ASP A 143 10.36 33.67 13.44
CA ASP A 143 10.81 34.29 14.68
C ASP A 143 10.95 35.80 14.48
N THR A 144 9.89 36.55 14.80
CA THR A 144 9.90 38.02 14.67
C THR A 144 9.25 38.66 15.88
N GLU A 145 10.08 39.17 16.79
CA GLU A 145 9.67 39.89 18.00
C GLU A 145 9.06 41.28 17.73
N ASN A 146 9.11 41.78 16.47
CA ASN A 146 8.68 43.15 16.13
C ASN A 146 7.70 43.18 14.93
N PRO A 147 6.38 43.32 15.16
CA PRO A 147 5.35 43.26 14.12
C PRO A 147 5.31 44.43 13.12
N HIS A 148 5.99 45.54 13.40
CA HIS A 148 5.74 46.84 12.75
C HIS A 148 6.77 47.26 11.68
N ASP A 149 7.86 46.52 11.46
CA ASP A 149 9.03 47.03 10.73
C ASP A 149 9.50 46.16 9.54
N ARG A 150 8.66 45.23 9.05
CA ARG A 150 8.99 44.33 7.93
C ARG A 150 8.22 44.60 6.65
N THR A 151 8.83 44.22 5.54
CA THR A 151 8.19 44.16 4.23
C THR A 151 7.40 42.86 4.08
N TRP A 152 6.21 42.92 3.46
CA TRP A 152 5.35 41.75 3.18
C TRP A 152 6.01 40.68 2.30
N SER A 153 7.07 41.05 1.59
CA SER A 153 7.69 40.26 0.53
C SER A 153 8.28 38.93 1.03
N SER A 154 8.85 38.88 2.24
CA SER A 154 9.47 37.64 2.76
C SER A 154 8.43 36.61 3.20
N ASP A 155 7.36 37.05 3.87
CA ASP A 155 6.25 36.19 4.30
C ASP A 155 5.46 35.64 3.10
N GLU A 156 5.19 36.49 2.09
CA GLU A 156 4.52 36.10 0.85
C GLU A 156 5.32 35.06 0.07
N CYS A 157 6.61 35.30 -0.18
CA CYS A 157 7.47 34.35 -0.90
C CYS A 157 7.61 33.02 -0.13
N PHE A 158 7.77 33.07 1.19
CA PHE A 158 7.86 31.86 2.01
C PHE A 158 6.57 31.03 1.95
N LEU A 159 5.42 31.66 2.17
CA LEU A 159 4.13 30.97 2.08
C LEU A 159 3.88 30.44 0.65
N GLY A 160 4.25 31.21 -0.38
CA GLY A 160 4.22 30.79 -1.78
C GLY A 160 5.04 29.51 -2.04
N VAL A 161 6.24 29.42 -1.47
CA VAL A 161 7.12 28.23 -1.60
C VAL A 161 6.50 27.02 -0.92
N ILE A 162 6.11 27.11 0.36
CA ILE A 162 5.62 25.93 1.11
C ILE A 162 4.25 25.44 0.62
N THR A 163 3.46 26.32 -0.02
CA THR A 163 2.15 25.97 -0.59
C THR A 163 2.19 25.68 -2.09
N HIS A 164 3.37 25.73 -2.71
CA HIS A 164 3.50 25.57 -4.15
C HIS A 164 3.04 24.18 -4.63
N LEU A 165 2.24 24.14 -5.71
CA LEU A 165 1.66 22.90 -6.23
C LEU A 165 2.72 21.86 -6.62
N SER A 166 3.87 22.30 -7.14
CA SER A 166 5.00 21.40 -7.46
C SER A 166 5.56 20.65 -6.25
N LEU A 167 5.41 21.19 -5.03
CA LEU A 167 5.80 20.52 -3.79
C LEU A 167 4.64 19.67 -3.25
N LEU A 168 3.44 20.24 -3.18
CA LEU A 168 2.28 19.57 -2.56
C LEU A 168 1.78 18.37 -3.38
N ASN A 169 1.87 18.42 -4.71
CA ASN A 169 1.35 17.37 -5.61
C ASN A 169 2.43 16.39 -6.11
N CYS A 170 3.68 16.54 -5.65
CA CYS A 170 4.77 15.67 -6.09
C CYS A 170 5.05 14.54 -5.09
N LEU A 171 4.68 13.32 -5.49
CA LEU A 171 4.86 12.12 -4.67
C LEU A 171 6.34 11.86 -4.33
N SER A 172 7.26 12.21 -5.22
CA SER A 172 8.71 12.00 -5.04
C SER A 172 9.31 12.82 -3.91
N VAL A 173 8.67 13.92 -3.50
CA VAL A 173 9.12 14.80 -2.42
C VAL A 173 8.19 14.80 -1.21
N ASN A 174 7.07 14.07 -1.25
CA ASN A 174 6.05 14.13 -0.21
C ASN A 174 6.59 13.81 1.19
N ALA A 175 7.60 12.93 1.30
CA ALA A 175 8.28 12.67 2.57
C ALA A 175 9.05 13.90 3.08
N PHE A 176 9.81 14.56 2.20
CA PHE A 176 10.53 15.80 2.53
C PHE A 176 9.58 16.94 2.89
N VAL A 177 8.47 17.08 2.15
CA VAL A 177 7.41 18.05 2.48
C VAL A 177 6.73 17.70 3.81
N GLY A 178 6.53 16.42 4.10
CA GLY A 178 6.08 15.97 5.43
C GLY A 178 7.01 16.46 6.54
N THR A 179 8.32 16.21 6.40
CA THR A 179 9.35 16.71 7.32
C THR A 179 9.31 18.23 7.44
N LEU A 180 9.24 18.95 6.31
CA LEU A 180 9.13 20.41 6.27
C LEU A 180 7.98 20.91 7.14
N TYR A 181 6.78 20.35 6.96
CA TYR A 181 5.59 20.72 7.73
C TYR A 181 5.71 20.32 9.21
N THR A 182 6.32 19.18 9.55
CA THR A 182 6.60 18.82 10.95
C THR A 182 7.47 19.86 11.65
N HIS A 183 8.52 20.36 10.98
CA HIS A 183 9.39 21.39 11.55
C HIS A 183 8.73 22.78 11.58
N PHE A 184 7.96 23.13 10.54
CA PHE A 184 7.15 24.34 10.47
C PHE A 184 6.09 24.38 11.58
N GLY A 185 5.41 23.26 11.82
CA GLY A 185 4.36 23.12 12.82
C GLY A 185 4.88 23.10 14.25
N GLY A 186 5.99 22.41 14.52
CA GLY A 186 6.42 22.14 15.89
C GLY A 186 5.59 21.06 16.57
N THR A 187 5.61 21.03 17.91
CA THR A 187 5.06 19.93 18.73
C THR A 187 3.56 19.69 18.54
N ASN A 188 2.76 20.74 18.36
CA ASN A 188 1.32 20.61 18.05
C ASN A 188 0.83 21.62 17.00
N GLY A 189 1.70 22.11 16.12
CA GLY A 189 1.35 23.20 15.19
C GLY A 189 1.45 24.60 15.80
N ASP A 190 1.88 24.69 17.06
CA ASP A 190 1.97 25.93 17.85
C ASP A 190 2.68 27.06 17.08
N ARG A 191 3.82 26.74 16.46
CA ARG A 191 4.63 27.72 15.72
C ARG A 191 3.91 28.25 14.50
N THR A 192 3.33 27.35 13.70
CA THR A 192 2.59 27.73 12.50
C THR A 192 1.35 28.54 12.84
N ILE A 193 0.57 28.10 13.82
CA ILE A 193 -0.68 28.79 14.20
C ILE A 193 -0.37 30.19 14.72
N THR A 194 0.64 30.35 15.58
CA THR A 194 1.10 31.66 16.05
C THR A 194 1.55 32.54 14.88
N TYR A 195 2.38 32.00 13.98
CA TYR A 195 2.89 32.72 12.81
C TYR A 195 1.78 33.19 11.87
N LEU A 196 0.86 32.31 11.47
CA LEU A 196 -0.26 32.65 10.60
C LEU A 196 -1.22 33.65 11.26
N THR A 197 -1.41 33.56 12.57
CA THR A 197 -2.22 34.52 13.34
C THR A 197 -1.59 35.92 13.29
N ASN A 198 -0.27 36.00 13.48
CA ASN A 198 0.46 37.28 13.38
C ASN A 198 0.34 37.91 11.98
N ILE A 199 0.39 37.11 10.91
CA ILE A 199 0.17 37.62 9.54
C ILE A 199 -1.26 38.14 9.38
N CYS A 200 -2.28 37.40 9.85
CA CYS A 200 -3.67 37.85 9.77
C CYS A 200 -3.90 39.17 10.53
N LEU A 201 -3.29 39.32 11.71
CA LEU A 201 -3.36 40.57 12.49
C LEU A 201 -2.70 41.74 11.76
N LYS A 202 -1.54 41.52 11.12
CA LYS A 202 -0.89 42.52 10.27
C LYS A 202 -1.79 42.93 9.08
N LEU A 203 -2.47 41.96 8.44
CA LEU A 203 -3.31 42.22 7.27
C LEU A 203 -4.48 43.12 7.66
N LYS A 204 -5.12 42.80 8.79
CA LYS A 204 -6.20 43.59 9.36
C LYS A 204 -5.77 45.02 9.72
N ALA A 205 -4.60 45.18 10.34
CA ALA A 205 -4.06 46.50 10.68
C ALA A 205 -3.75 47.37 9.44
N SER A 206 -3.33 46.75 8.32
CA SER A 206 -3.08 47.45 7.05
C SER A 206 -4.37 47.96 6.39
N GLU A 207 -5.49 47.25 6.52
CA GLU A 207 -6.80 47.72 6.05
C GLU A 207 -7.29 48.94 6.84
N GLU A 208 -7.07 48.96 8.15
CA GLU A 208 -7.51 50.05 9.03
C GLU A 208 -6.65 51.32 8.90
N GLY A 209 -5.38 51.18 8.51
CA GLY A 209 -4.37 52.25 8.50
C GLY A 209 -4.29 53.14 7.24
N GLY A 210 -5.12 52.93 6.22
CA GLY A 210 -5.21 53.81 5.03
C GLY A 210 -4.05 53.74 4.03
N ALA A 211 -2.97 53.02 4.33
CA ALA A 211 -1.91 52.63 3.39
C ALA A 211 -2.16 51.19 2.87
N GLY A 212 -3.36 50.96 2.32
CA GLY A 212 -3.85 49.62 2.02
C GLY A 212 -3.13 48.95 0.84
N LEU A 213 -2.78 47.67 1.01
CA LEU A 213 -2.46 46.76 -0.09
C LEU A 213 -3.64 46.65 -1.05
N ALA A 214 -3.37 46.36 -2.33
CA ALA A 214 -4.44 46.14 -3.29
C ALA A 214 -5.31 44.93 -2.84
N PRO A 215 -6.65 44.98 -2.96
CA PRO A 215 -7.54 43.90 -2.52
C PRO A 215 -7.23 42.51 -3.11
N MET A 216 -6.57 42.46 -4.27
CA MET A 216 -6.11 41.21 -4.89
C MET A 216 -4.95 40.56 -4.12
N ILE A 217 -3.99 41.34 -3.63
CA ILE A 217 -2.84 40.84 -2.87
C ILE A 217 -3.29 40.29 -1.52
N VAL A 218 -4.26 40.96 -0.88
CA VAL A 218 -4.89 40.46 0.36
C VAL A 218 -5.57 39.12 0.11
N LEU A 219 -6.28 38.97 -1.01
CA LEU A 219 -6.94 37.72 -1.37
C LEU A 219 -5.94 36.58 -1.60
N GLU A 220 -4.85 36.84 -2.32
CA GLU A 220 -3.78 35.88 -2.60
C GLU A 220 -3.11 35.43 -1.29
N MET A 221 -2.78 36.37 -0.39
CA MET A 221 -2.22 36.04 0.92
C MET A 221 -3.15 35.19 1.78
N VAL A 222 -4.45 35.48 1.80
CA VAL A 222 -5.43 34.65 2.52
C VAL A 222 -5.51 33.24 1.92
N GLU A 223 -5.42 33.11 0.59
CA GLU A 223 -5.38 31.80 -0.06
C GLU A 223 -4.13 31.00 0.32
N LEU A 224 -2.97 31.64 0.38
CA LEU A 224 -1.72 31.02 0.84
C LEU A 224 -1.82 30.58 2.31
N ILE A 225 -2.37 31.42 3.20
CA ILE A 225 -2.59 31.10 4.62
C ILE A 225 -3.51 29.89 4.78
N LEU A 226 -4.65 29.88 4.09
CA LEU A 226 -5.60 28.76 4.17
C LEU A 226 -4.98 27.46 3.63
N THR A 227 -4.20 27.55 2.54
CA THR A 227 -3.52 26.37 1.98
C THR A 227 -2.45 25.85 2.93
N ALA A 228 -1.66 26.73 3.56
CA ALA A 228 -0.68 26.34 4.55
C ALA A 228 -1.33 25.70 5.79
N LEU A 229 -2.45 26.26 6.25
CA LEU A 229 -3.22 25.71 7.36
C LEU A 229 -3.83 24.35 7.03
N ASP A 230 -4.43 24.19 5.85
CA ASP A 230 -4.94 22.90 5.36
C ASP A 230 -3.83 21.83 5.38
N GLN A 231 -2.65 22.16 4.85
CA GLN A 231 -1.51 21.23 4.84
C GLN A 231 -0.98 20.91 6.24
N LEU A 232 -1.00 21.88 7.16
CA LEU A 232 -0.64 21.64 8.57
C LEU A 232 -1.61 20.64 9.20
N LEU A 233 -2.91 20.88 9.11
CA LEU A 233 -3.94 20.04 9.74
C LEU A 233 -3.97 18.63 9.15
N LEU A 234 -3.73 18.49 7.83
CA LEU A 234 -3.63 17.19 7.16
C LEU A 234 -2.41 16.39 7.62
N ARG A 235 -1.27 17.04 7.88
CA ARG A 235 0.01 16.39 8.17
C ARG A 235 0.30 16.26 9.67
N ILE A 236 -0.17 17.19 10.48
CA ILE A 236 -0.05 17.23 11.95
C ILE A 236 -1.45 17.28 12.55
N ARG A 237 -2.09 16.11 12.68
CA ARG A 237 -3.48 16.02 13.14
C ARG A 237 -3.70 16.57 14.55
N HIS A 238 -2.69 16.55 15.41
CA HIS A 238 -2.79 17.12 16.75
C HIS A 238 -3.04 18.64 16.73
N SER A 239 -2.66 19.33 15.64
CA SER A 239 -2.92 20.76 15.45
C SER A 239 -4.41 21.09 15.38
N CYS A 240 -5.28 20.15 15.01
CA CYS A 240 -6.72 20.37 15.02
C CYS A 240 -7.30 20.65 16.42
N PHE A 241 -6.56 20.30 17.48
CA PHE A 241 -6.94 20.52 18.87
C PHE A 241 -6.34 21.78 19.48
N HIS A 242 -5.57 22.56 18.71
CA HIS A 242 -4.93 23.76 19.24
C HIS A 242 -5.96 24.81 19.65
N ASP A 243 -5.79 25.40 20.83
CA ASP A 243 -6.77 26.29 21.46
C ASP A 243 -6.98 27.60 20.69
N GLU A 244 -5.93 28.11 20.03
CA GLU A 244 -5.98 29.37 19.26
C GLU A 244 -6.46 29.18 17.81
N LEU A 245 -6.66 27.95 17.35
CA LEU A 245 -7.07 27.67 15.97
C LEU A 245 -8.44 28.30 15.59
N PRO A 246 -9.48 28.28 16.45
CA PRO A 246 -10.74 28.98 16.16
C PRO A 246 -10.53 30.49 15.93
N GLN A 247 -9.63 31.12 16.69
CA GLN A 247 -9.36 32.55 16.53
C GLN A 247 -8.75 32.85 15.16
N LEU A 248 -7.83 32.00 14.68
CA LEU A 248 -7.25 32.11 13.34
C LEU A 248 -8.30 31.94 12.23
N ILE A 249 -9.22 30.98 12.38
CA ILE A 249 -10.33 30.74 11.45
C ILE A 249 -11.28 31.96 11.41
N ASP A 250 -11.58 32.55 12.57
CA ASP A 250 -12.44 33.72 12.64
C ASP A 250 -11.76 34.98 12.07
N LEU A 251 -10.46 35.13 12.28
CA LEU A 251 -9.66 36.21 11.70
C LEU A 251 -9.61 36.11 10.17
N THR A 252 -9.33 34.92 9.63
CA THR A 252 -9.31 34.71 8.16
C THR A 252 -10.69 34.96 7.53
N HIS A 253 -11.77 34.55 8.19
CA HIS A 253 -13.13 34.84 7.74
C HIS A 253 -13.48 36.33 7.78
N ALA A 254 -13.03 37.05 8.81
CA ALA A 254 -13.26 38.49 8.94
C ALA A 254 -12.55 39.29 7.83
N ILE A 255 -11.38 38.83 7.38
CA ILE A 255 -10.60 39.46 6.30
C ILE A 255 -11.23 39.17 4.93
N THR A 256 -11.86 38.02 4.71
CA THR A 256 -12.40 37.68 3.39
C THR A 256 -13.65 36.78 3.45
N SER A 257 -14.81 37.37 3.13
CA SER A 257 -16.08 36.64 2.97
C SER A 257 -16.22 35.92 1.61
N LYS A 258 -15.30 36.10 0.67
CA LYS A 258 -15.37 35.51 -0.69
C LYS A 258 -14.82 34.08 -0.81
N ILE A 259 -14.12 33.57 0.21
CA ILE A 259 -13.48 32.23 0.20
C ILE A 259 -14.22 31.27 1.15
N GLU A 260 -15.55 31.25 1.11
CA GLU A 260 -16.37 30.42 2.01
C GLU A 260 -16.11 28.92 1.83
N ARG A 261 -15.87 28.45 0.61
CA ARG A 261 -15.76 27.01 0.31
C ARG A 261 -14.51 26.36 0.93
N ARG A 262 -13.34 27.00 0.87
CA ARG A 262 -12.11 26.42 1.49
C ARG A 262 -12.15 26.56 3.01
N LEU A 263 -12.70 27.67 3.50
CA LEU A 263 -12.90 27.84 4.93
C LEU A 263 -13.85 26.78 5.51
N GLU A 264 -14.87 26.37 4.75
CA GLU A 264 -15.75 25.26 5.15
C GLU A 264 -14.98 23.94 5.27
N ASN A 265 -14.01 23.66 4.38
CA ASN A 265 -13.15 22.47 4.48
C ASN A 265 -12.26 22.50 5.73
N VAL A 266 -11.65 23.66 6.03
CA VAL A 266 -10.87 23.85 7.27
C VAL A 266 -11.77 23.65 8.50
N ARG A 267 -12.94 24.29 8.50
CA ARG A 267 -13.94 24.19 9.59
C ARG A 267 -14.43 22.75 9.77
N SER A 268 -14.70 22.02 8.69
CA SER A 268 -15.09 20.61 8.78
C SER A 268 -13.96 19.77 9.37
N LEU A 269 -12.71 19.97 8.94
CA LEU A 269 -11.56 19.22 9.44
C LEU A 269 -11.34 19.42 10.96
N VAL A 270 -11.51 20.66 11.44
CA VAL A 270 -11.39 21.01 12.87
C VAL A 270 -12.57 20.50 13.68
N ASN A 271 -13.79 20.66 13.19
CA ASN A 271 -15.00 20.16 13.87
C ASN A 271 -14.99 18.63 13.99
N ASN A 272 -14.47 17.94 12.97
CA ASN A 272 -14.36 16.48 12.97
C ASN A 272 -13.31 15.98 13.97
N ALA A 273 -12.15 16.62 14.05
CA ALA A 273 -11.13 16.27 15.03
C ALA A 273 -11.62 16.46 16.47
N LYS A 274 -12.26 17.60 16.77
CA LYS A 274 -12.80 17.89 18.11
C LYS A 274 -13.95 16.96 18.52
N ARG A 275 -14.70 16.40 17.56
CA ARG A 275 -15.76 15.41 17.83
C ARG A 275 -15.22 14.03 18.26
N GLY A 276 -14.00 13.66 17.87
CA GLY A 276 -13.35 12.43 18.32
C GLY A 276 -13.09 12.37 19.84
N LEU A 277 -13.06 13.52 20.53
CA LEU A 277 -12.92 13.60 21.99
C LEU A 277 -14.26 13.59 22.73
N LEU A 278 -15.37 13.94 22.06
CA LEU A 278 -16.70 14.09 22.66
C LEU A 278 -17.47 12.75 22.80
N MET A 279 -16.89 11.62 22.41
CA MET A 279 -17.44 10.29 22.74
C MET A 279 -17.20 9.89 24.21
N SER A 280 -16.68 10.79 25.05
CA SER A 280 -16.44 10.54 26.48
C SER A 280 -17.51 11.10 27.42
N ASN A 281 -18.66 11.60 26.94
CA ASN A 281 -19.80 11.88 27.81
C ASN A 281 -21.12 11.85 27.02
N PRO A 282 -22.07 10.96 27.36
CA PRO A 282 -23.45 11.13 26.90
C PRO A 282 -24.05 12.31 27.67
N GLU A 283 -23.94 13.52 27.12
CA GLU A 283 -24.81 14.60 27.57
C GLU A 283 -26.23 14.27 27.12
N GLU A 284 -27.11 14.03 28.10
CA GLU A 284 -28.54 13.84 27.87
C GLU A 284 -29.10 15.05 27.10
N PRO A 285 -29.75 14.84 25.94
CA PRO A 285 -30.41 15.93 25.26
C PRO A 285 -31.56 16.43 26.13
N THR A 286 -31.48 17.70 26.55
CA THR A 286 -32.59 18.38 27.20
C THR A 286 -33.81 18.36 26.27
N PRO A 287 -34.99 17.93 26.75
CA PRO A 287 -36.16 17.77 25.90
C PRO A 287 -36.71 19.14 25.52
N GLN A 288 -36.41 19.60 24.31
CA GLN A 288 -37.16 20.67 23.69
C GLN A 288 -38.48 20.10 23.17
N ASN A 289 -39.57 20.56 23.78
CA ASN A 289 -40.94 20.24 23.44
C ASN A 289 -41.23 20.49 21.95
N GLY A 290 -41.33 19.39 21.19
CA GLY A 290 -41.94 19.34 19.87
C GLY A 290 -42.62 17.99 19.72
N GLY A 291 -43.95 17.96 19.81
CA GLY A 291 -44.73 16.73 19.79
C GLY A 291 -44.56 15.94 18.50
N GLN A 292 -43.86 14.81 18.58
CA GLN A 292 -44.02 13.70 17.65
C GLN A 292 -44.16 12.41 18.45
N VAL A 293 -45.20 11.64 18.11
CA VAL A 293 -45.53 10.36 18.72
C VAL A 293 -44.43 9.36 18.37
N ILE A 294 -43.47 9.16 19.27
CA ILE A 294 -42.54 8.04 19.22
C ILE A 294 -43.35 6.79 19.62
N SER A 295 -43.47 5.86 18.68
CA SER A 295 -44.04 4.53 18.90
C SER A 295 -43.41 3.88 20.13
N SER A 296 -44.23 3.50 21.10
CA SER A 296 -43.88 3.00 22.44
C SER A 296 -43.37 1.54 22.46
N PHE A 297 -42.62 1.12 21.45
CA PHE A 297 -41.84 -0.11 21.54
C PHE A 297 -40.41 0.28 21.86
N THR A 298 -39.97 0.05 23.09
CA THR A 298 -38.55 0.03 23.43
C THR A 298 -37.90 -1.07 22.58
N LEU A 299 -37.36 -0.72 21.41
CA LEU A 299 -36.45 -1.61 20.71
C LEU A 299 -35.23 -1.76 21.62
N ASP A 300 -34.96 -2.99 22.02
CA ASP A 300 -33.73 -3.35 22.71
C ASP A 300 -32.58 -3.09 21.73
N MET A 301 -31.90 -1.95 21.88
CA MET A 301 -30.87 -1.50 20.95
C MET A 301 -29.58 -2.22 21.31
N GLN A 302 -29.27 -3.30 20.57
CA GLN A 302 -28.03 -4.03 20.74
C GLN A 302 -26.84 -3.11 20.49
N THR A 303 -25.97 -2.95 21.49
CA THR A 303 -24.73 -2.18 21.36
C THR A 303 -23.60 -3.07 20.83
N PRO A 304 -22.76 -2.58 19.90
CA PRO A 304 -21.55 -3.28 19.50
C PRO A 304 -20.55 -3.28 20.66
N GLY A 305 -19.72 -4.31 20.73
CA GLY A 305 -18.69 -4.46 21.76
C GLY A 305 -18.89 -5.66 22.70
N GLY A 306 -17.81 -6.42 22.91
CA GLY A 306 -17.69 -7.37 24.01
C GLY A 306 -18.17 -8.81 23.77
N ARG A 307 -18.71 -9.15 22.60
CA ARG A 307 -19.15 -10.53 22.27
C ARG A 307 -18.01 -11.46 21.84
N HIS A 308 -16.97 -10.90 21.23
CA HIS A 308 -15.76 -11.62 20.81
C HIS A 308 -14.58 -10.68 20.62
N ASP A 309 -13.40 -11.24 20.34
CA ASP A 309 -12.13 -10.51 20.13
C ASP A 309 -12.18 -9.45 19.02
N ASN A 310 -13.03 -9.65 18.02
CA ASN A 310 -13.23 -8.72 16.90
C ASN A 310 -14.53 -7.90 16.96
N ASP A 311 -15.17 -7.80 18.13
CA ASP A 311 -16.40 -7.03 18.32
C ASP A 311 -16.06 -5.69 18.97
N GLN A 312 -15.93 -4.65 18.15
CA GLN A 312 -15.52 -3.31 18.57
C GLN A 312 -16.61 -2.29 18.22
N ALA A 313 -16.73 -1.23 19.02
CA ALA A 313 -17.67 -0.15 18.76
C ALA A 313 -17.25 0.75 17.59
N GLU A 314 -15.94 0.95 17.41
CA GLU A 314 -15.37 1.71 16.30
C GLU A 314 -14.98 0.76 15.16
N ILE A 315 -15.45 1.04 13.93
CA ILE A 315 -15.19 0.14 12.80
C ILE A 315 -13.71 0.11 12.42
N SER A 316 -12.98 1.21 12.66
CA SER A 316 -11.53 1.28 12.44
C SER A 316 -10.70 0.32 13.31
N GLN A 317 -11.26 -0.19 14.41
CA GLN A 317 -10.62 -1.20 15.26
C GLN A 317 -11.01 -2.64 14.89
N ILE A 318 -11.99 -2.82 14.00
CA ILE A 318 -12.44 -4.14 13.56
C ILE A 318 -11.48 -4.69 12.50
N GLN A 319 -11.01 -5.92 12.70
CA GLN A 319 -10.25 -6.64 11.68
C GLN A 319 -11.14 -7.03 10.51
N ILE A 320 -10.69 -6.70 9.29
CA ILE A 320 -11.42 -6.97 8.05
C ILE A 320 -11.69 -8.47 7.90
N PHE A 321 -10.66 -9.31 8.02
CA PHE A 321 -10.85 -10.76 8.02
C PHE A 321 -11.46 -11.23 9.35
N PRO A 322 -12.33 -12.26 9.32
CA PRO A 322 -12.88 -12.84 10.54
C PRO A 322 -11.80 -13.40 11.47
N THR A 323 -11.90 -13.13 12.76
CA THR A 323 -11.03 -13.75 13.78
C THR A 323 -11.56 -15.11 14.20
N ILE A 324 -10.74 -15.88 14.92
CA ILE A 324 -11.19 -17.14 15.49
C ILE A 324 -12.27 -16.95 16.55
N GLY A 325 -12.18 -15.90 17.38
CA GLY A 325 -13.20 -15.61 18.38
C GLY A 325 -14.54 -15.24 17.73
N GLU A 326 -14.52 -14.46 16.64
CA GLU A 326 -15.72 -14.13 15.87
C GLU A 326 -16.39 -15.36 15.24
N VAL A 327 -15.60 -16.24 14.61
CA VAL A 327 -16.14 -17.46 13.98
C VAL A 327 -16.71 -18.43 15.03
N LEU A 328 -16.08 -18.54 16.20
CA LEU A 328 -16.51 -19.45 17.27
C LEU A 328 -17.59 -18.87 18.20
N SER A 329 -17.84 -17.55 18.16
CA SER A 329 -18.85 -16.92 19.03
C SER A 329 -20.24 -17.51 18.77
N GLY A 330 -20.96 -17.78 19.86
CA GLY A 330 -22.35 -18.21 19.84
C GLY A 330 -23.34 -17.05 19.81
N ASP A 331 -22.86 -15.82 20.02
CA ASP A 331 -23.69 -14.62 20.06
C ASP A 331 -24.10 -14.18 18.67
N ALA A 332 -25.25 -13.50 18.57
CA ALA A 332 -25.69 -12.89 17.33
C ALA A 332 -24.76 -11.72 16.95
N GLU A 333 -24.35 -11.68 15.68
CA GLU A 333 -23.58 -10.58 15.10
C GLU A 333 -24.39 -9.27 15.12
N TYR A 334 -23.72 -8.13 15.33
CA TYR A 334 -24.38 -6.83 15.31
C TYR A 334 -24.43 -6.41 13.86
N LEU A 335 -25.66 -6.30 13.35
CA LEU A 335 -25.92 -5.83 12.01
C LEU A 335 -26.80 -4.60 12.13
N PRO A 336 -26.24 -3.40 11.93
CA PRO A 336 -27.02 -2.18 11.94
C PRO A 336 -28.07 -2.22 10.82
N SER A 337 -29.20 -1.55 11.06
CA SER A 337 -30.29 -1.52 10.09
C SER A 337 -29.93 -0.68 8.88
N ALA A 338 -30.14 -1.23 7.67
CA ALA A 338 -30.08 -0.46 6.43
C ALA A 338 -31.18 0.61 6.34
N ASN A 339 -32.19 0.58 7.23
CA ASN A 339 -33.19 1.62 7.33
C ASN A 339 -32.71 2.75 8.26
N PHE A 340 -32.31 3.86 7.64
CA PHE A 340 -31.83 5.05 8.34
C PHE A 340 -32.87 5.77 9.22
N LEU A 341 -34.15 5.35 9.19
CA LEU A 341 -35.19 5.87 10.10
C LEU A 341 -35.23 5.11 11.43
N GLN A 342 -34.61 3.93 11.54
CA GLN A 342 -34.57 3.19 12.80
C GLN A 342 -33.56 3.83 13.77
N PRO A 343 -33.71 3.63 15.10
CA PRO A 343 -32.72 4.07 16.08
C PRO A 343 -31.34 3.49 15.77
N HIS A 344 -30.30 4.28 15.99
CA HIS A 344 -28.90 3.88 15.84
C HIS A 344 -28.10 4.51 16.97
N ILE A 345 -27.02 3.84 17.39
CA ILE A 345 -26.19 4.25 18.52
C ILE A 345 -25.44 5.54 18.20
N LEU A 346 -24.96 5.63 16.96
CA LEU A 346 -24.35 6.83 16.41
C LEU A 346 -25.44 7.82 15.97
N SER A 347 -25.43 9.00 16.59
CA SER A 347 -26.34 10.11 16.29
C SER A 347 -25.90 10.95 15.09
N ASP A 348 -24.60 10.92 14.77
CA ASP A 348 -24.04 11.60 13.59
C ASP A 348 -24.42 10.83 12.31
N PRO A 349 -25.09 11.48 11.33
CA PRO A 349 -25.55 10.79 10.12
C PRO A 349 -24.42 10.22 9.24
N LEU A 350 -23.24 10.86 9.23
CA LEU A 350 -22.10 10.36 8.46
C LEU A 350 -21.52 9.11 9.11
N GLN A 351 -21.21 9.19 10.40
CA GLN A 351 -20.65 8.07 11.15
C GLN A 351 -21.59 6.86 11.11
N ARG A 352 -22.90 7.09 11.30
CA ARG A 352 -23.92 6.05 11.10
C ARG A 352 -23.87 5.43 9.71
N TYR A 353 -23.82 6.25 8.66
CA TYR A 353 -23.81 5.77 7.27
C TYR A 353 -22.60 4.89 6.99
N ILE A 354 -21.42 5.32 7.46
CA ILE A 354 -20.16 4.59 7.26
C ILE A 354 -20.11 3.31 8.09
N ASP A 355 -20.50 3.36 9.37
CA ASP A 355 -20.62 2.17 10.24
C ASP A 355 -21.59 1.15 9.62
N THR A 356 -22.79 1.59 9.24
CA THR A 356 -23.79 0.70 8.63
C THR A 356 -23.28 0.08 7.34
N THR A 357 -22.67 0.87 6.46
CA THR A 357 -22.14 0.37 5.18
C THR A 357 -21.00 -0.62 5.40
N PHE A 358 -20.07 -0.34 6.32
CA PHE A 358 -18.94 -1.22 6.62
C PHE A 358 -19.41 -2.56 7.19
N GLN A 359 -20.24 -2.54 8.24
CA GLN A 359 -20.68 -3.75 8.93
C GLN A 359 -21.47 -4.67 7.99
N LEU A 360 -22.41 -4.10 7.23
CA LEU A 360 -23.21 -4.85 6.27
C LEU A 360 -22.35 -5.40 5.12
N LEU A 361 -21.49 -4.57 4.50
CA LEU A 361 -20.64 -5.02 3.41
C LEU A 361 -19.65 -6.12 3.87
N ARG A 362 -19.05 -5.96 5.06
CA ARG A 362 -18.17 -6.97 5.64
C ARG A 362 -18.93 -8.27 5.92
N HIS A 363 -20.16 -8.18 6.41
CA HIS A 363 -21.01 -9.35 6.60
C HIS A 363 -21.36 -10.02 5.27
N ASP A 364 -21.75 -9.27 4.25
CA ASP A 364 -22.05 -9.81 2.91
C ASP A 364 -20.85 -10.55 2.31
N ILE A 365 -19.64 -10.04 2.54
CA ILE A 365 -18.39 -10.66 2.06
C ILE A 365 -18.06 -11.94 2.81
N PHE A 366 -18.08 -11.91 4.15
CA PHE A 366 -17.51 -12.99 4.98
C PHE A 366 -18.55 -13.86 5.69
N GLY A 367 -19.84 -13.52 5.65
CA GLY A 367 -20.90 -14.23 6.38
C GLY A 367 -20.97 -15.72 6.03
N SER A 368 -20.95 -16.05 4.73
CA SER A 368 -20.91 -17.43 4.25
C SER A 368 -19.62 -18.15 4.66
N ALA A 369 -18.46 -17.48 4.53
CA ALA A 369 -17.18 -18.01 4.96
C ALA A 369 -17.17 -18.35 6.46
N LYS A 370 -17.69 -17.44 7.30
CA LYS A 370 -17.81 -17.64 8.75
C LYS A 370 -18.70 -18.85 9.07
N ALA A 371 -19.84 -19.01 8.39
CA ALA A 371 -20.73 -20.14 8.60
C ALA A 371 -20.05 -21.48 8.27
N VAL A 372 -19.34 -21.56 7.13
CA VAL A 372 -18.57 -22.74 6.71
C VAL A 372 -17.47 -23.05 7.71
N LEU A 373 -16.67 -22.04 8.09
CA LEU A 373 -15.58 -22.20 9.05
C LEU A 373 -16.09 -22.61 10.44
N ARG A 374 -17.21 -22.05 10.91
CA ARG A 374 -17.83 -22.43 12.18
C ARG A 374 -18.25 -23.90 12.17
N GLY A 375 -18.90 -24.36 11.10
CA GLY A 375 -19.31 -25.76 10.95
C GLY A 375 -18.13 -26.73 10.93
N LEU A 376 -17.05 -26.38 10.22
CA LEU A 376 -15.82 -27.18 10.19
C LEU A 376 -15.10 -27.17 11.53
N LEU A 377 -15.00 -26.00 12.16
CA LEU A 377 -14.35 -25.83 13.45
C LEU A 377 -15.06 -26.59 14.54
N GLN A 378 -16.40 -26.71 14.54
CA GLN A 378 -17.12 -27.44 15.59
C GLN A 378 -16.84 -28.96 15.60
N GLN A 379 -16.33 -29.53 14.51
CA GLN A 379 -16.02 -30.96 14.43
C GLN A 379 -14.78 -31.35 15.25
N ASP A 380 -14.81 -32.55 15.84
CA ASP A 380 -13.70 -33.08 16.65
C ASP A 380 -12.54 -33.59 15.79
N ASP A 381 -12.85 -34.15 14.61
CA ASP A 381 -11.86 -34.72 13.70
C ASP A 381 -11.99 -34.13 12.29
N LEU A 382 -11.12 -33.16 12.00
CA LEU A 382 -10.95 -32.53 10.69
C LEU A 382 -10.49 -33.52 9.60
N THR A 383 -10.10 -34.76 9.92
CA THR A 383 -9.76 -35.77 8.91
C THR A 383 -10.95 -36.60 8.46
N ARG A 384 -12.02 -36.64 9.28
CA ARG A 384 -13.24 -37.42 9.06
C ARG A 384 -14.43 -36.60 8.59
N VAL A 385 -14.21 -35.36 8.13
CA VAL A 385 -15.28 -34.51 7.60
C VAL A 385 -16.06 -35.34 6.58
N PRO A 386 -17.38 -35.56 6.77
CA PRO A 386 -18.23 -36.03 5.70
C PRO A 386 -18.02 -35.11 4.49
N SER A 387 -18.25 -35.54 3.27
CA SER A 387 -18.55 -34.58 2.21
C SER A 387 -19.71 -33.72 2.73
N LEU A 388 -19.42 -32.53 3.25
CA LEU A 388 -20.45 -31.54 3.56
C LEU A 388 -21.25 -31.48 2.26
N SER A 389 -22.52 -31.85 2.35
CA SER A 389 -23.48 -31.88 1.26
C SER A 389 -23.87 -30.45 0.88
N HIS A 390 -22.86 -29.61 0.66
CA HIS A 390 -22.92 -28.20 0.30
C HIS A 390 -21.85 -27.94 -0.77
N GLU A 391 -21.88 -28.72 -1.86
CA GLU A 391 -21.35 -28.23 -3.14
C GLU A 391 -22.21 -27.04 -3.68
N GLU A 392 -23.33 -26.74 -3.01
CA GLU A 392 -24.27 -25.67 -3.37
C GLU A 392 -23.88 -24.26 -2.85
N ASP A 393 -22.96 -24.13 -1.89
CA ASP A 393 -22.55 -22.83 -1.28
C ASP A 393 -21.20 -22.28 -1.80
N GLY A 394 -20.72 -22.74 -2.96
CA GLY A 394 -19.53 -22.16 -3.59
C GLY A 394 -18.22 -22.30 -2.79
N THR A 395 -18.08 -23.35 -1.97
CA THR A 395 -16.85 -23.61 -1.20
C THR A 395 -16.27 -24.98 -1.58
N ASN A 396 -14.95 -25.06 -1.83
CA ASN A 396 -14.26 -26.33 -2.07
C ASN A 396 -13.35 -26.71 -0.91
N LEU A 397 -13.27 -28.01 -0.60
CA LEU A 397 -12.47 -28.55 0.50
C LEU A 397 -11.37 -29.47 -0.03
N TYR A 398 -10.12 -29.21 0.36
CA TYR A 398 -8.96 -30.02 0.03
C TYR A 398 -8.36 -30.63 1.30
N ARG A 399 -8.37 -31.97 1.36
CA ARG A 399 -7.98 -32.74 2.55
C ARG A 399 -6.48 -33.00 2.60
N ALA A 400 -6.01 -33.41 3.78
CA ALA A 400 -4.60 -33.74 4.03
C ALA A 400 -3.67 -32.59 3.60
N ALA A 401 -4.12 -31.36 3.87
CA ALA A 401 -3.38 -30.17 3.53
C ALA A 401 -2.16 -30.02 4.44
N ARG A 402 -1.01 -29.67 3.86
CA ARG A 402 0.25 -29.45 4.57
C ARG A 402 1.03 -28.33 3.93
N VAL A 403 1.53 -27.41 4.76
CA VAL A 403 2.52 -26.42 4.35
C VAL A 403 3.85 -27.14 4.16
N GLN A 404 4.31 -27.23 2.90
CA GLN A 404 5.53 -27.95 2.53
C GLN A 404 6.79 -27.10 2.72
N HIS A 405 6.72 -25.83 2.30
CA HIS A 405 7.84 -24.90 2.30
C HIS A 405 7.33 -23.48 2.51
N MET A 406 8.14 -22.64 3.17
CA MET A 406 7.94 -21.19 3.26
C MET A 406 9.15 -20.51 2.63
N PHE A 407 8.95 -19.53 1.75
CA PHE A 407 10.06 -18.89 1.04
C PHE A 407 9.72 -17.45 0.68
N ILE A 408 10.74 -16.67 0.33
CA ILE A 408 10.55 -15.37 -0.29
C ILE A 408 10.67 -15.56 -1.80
N ASN A 409 9.68 -15.10 -2.57
CA ASN A 409 9.67 -15.22 -4.03
C ASN A 409 10.57 -14.15 -4.69
N GLN A 410 10.64 -14.16 -6.03
CA GLN A 410 11.39 -13.16 -6.82
C GLN A 410 10.77 -11.75 -6.78
N LYS A 411 9.52 -11.63 -6.33
CA LYS A 411 8.83 -10.35 -6.15
C LYS A 411 8.91 -9.85 -4.72
N ASP A 412 9.83 -10.40 -3.90
CA ASP A 412 10.07 -9.95 -2.54
C ASP A 412 8.83 -10.13 -1.63
N GLU A 413 8.11 -11.24 -1.76
CA GLU A 413 6.94 -11.58 -0.96
C GLU A 413 7.14 -12.89 -0.19
N LEU A 414 6.70 -12.94 1.07
CA LEU A 414 6.61 -14.18 1.84
C LEU A 414 5.50 -15.08 1.30
N GLN A 415 5.89 -16.20 0.73
CA GLN A 415 5.00 -17.21 0.17
C GLN A 415 5.20 -18.57 0.83
N ALA A 416 4.23 -19.45 0.65
CA ALA A 416 4.29 -20.83 1.08
C ALA A 416 3.74 -21.76 0.00
N THR A 417 4.26 -22.98 -0.06
CA THR A 417 3.71 -24.05 -0.89
C THR A 417 2.82 -24.92 -0.01
N VAL A 418 1.54 -25.02 -0.36
CA VAL A 418 0.57 -25.86 0.36
C VAL A 418 0.21 -27.05 -0.51
N SER A 419 0.50 -28.25 -0.02
CA SER A 419 0.10 -29.50 -0.65
C SER A 419 -1.20 -30.04 -0.08
N PHE A 420 -1.96 -30.79 -0.85
CA PHE A 420 -3.22 -31.41 -0.47
C PHE A 420 -3.53 -32.65 -1.33
N ALA A 421 -4.46 -33.48 -0.87
CA ALA A 421 -4.87 -34.67 -1.59
C ALA A 421 -5.66 -34.28 -2.86
N PRO A 422 -5.34 -34.87 -4.03
CA PRO A 422 -6.09 -34.58 -5.24
C PRO A 422 -7.57 -34.96 -5.06
N PRO A 423 -8.50 -34.15 -5.62
CA PRO A 423 -9.92 -34.44 -5.62
C PRO A 423 -10.21 -35.88 -6.07
N PRO A 424 -11.19 -36.58 -5.47
CA PRO A 424 -11.50 -37.97 -5.82
C PRO A 424 -11.71 -38.21 -7.33
N GLN A 425 -12.27 -37.23 -8.03
CA GLN A 425 -12.54 -37.28 -9.48
C GLN A 425 -11.26 -37.31 -10.34
N LEU A 426 -10.11 -36.91 -9.78
CA LEU A 426 -8.83 -36.83 -10.48
C LEU A 426 -7.92 -38.03 -10.20
N ARG A 427 -8.15 -38.80 -9.13
CA ARG A 427 -7.24 -39.87 -8.67
C ARG A 427 -6.99 -40.97 -9.69
N ASN A 428 -7.96 -41.24 -10.57
CA ASN A 428 -7.88 -42.29 -11.59
C ASN A 428 -7.55 -41.75 -12.99
N LYS A 429 -7.29 -40.43 -13.13
CA LYS A 429 -7.01 -39.78 -14.41
C LYS A 429 -5.51 -39.67 -14.65
N THR A 430 -5.12 -39.67 -15.92
CA THR A 430 -3.72 -39.40 -16.33
C THR A 430 -3.33 -37.95 -16.04
N SER A 431 -2.03 -37.68 -15.92
CA SER A 431 -1.48 -36.35 -15.61
C SER A 431 -1.93 -35.28 -16.61
N ASN A 432 -2.03 -35.62 -17.91
CA ASN A 432 -2.56 -34.71 -18.93
C ASN A 432 -4.06 -34.41 -18.75
N GLU A 433 -4.86 -35.41 -18.36
CA GLU A 433 -6.30 -35.21 -18.10
C GLU A 433 -6.56 -34.43 -16.81
N GLN A 434 -5.70 -34.61 -15.79
CA GLN A 434 -5.74 -33.81 -14.57
C GLN A 434 -5.39 -32.35 -14.87
N CYS A 435 -4.32 -32.12 -15.64
CA CYS A 435 -3.91 -30.77 -16.07
C CYS A 435 -5.05 -30.07 -16.81
N LYS A 436 -5.65 -30.74 -17.80
CA LYS A 436 -6.78 -30.18 -18.54
C LYS A 436 -7.97 -29.85 -17.64
N TRP A 437 -8.29 -30.73 -16.69
CA TRP A 437 -9.37 -30.48 -15.74
C TRP A 437 -9.09 -29.26 -14.85
N TRP A 438 -7.87 -29.09 -14.35
CA TRP A 438 -7.50 -27.91 -13.56
C TRP A 438 -7.55 -26.61 -14.36
N GLN A 439 -7.14 -26.64 -15.64
CA GLN A 439 -7.23 -25.50 -16.55
C GLN A 439 -8.68 -25.11 -16.88
N ASP A 440 -9.55 -26.09 -17.08
CA ASP A 440 -10.97 -25.86 -17.38
C ASP A 440 -11.78 -25.48 -16.12
N SER A 441 -11.25 -25.76 -14.93
CA SER A 441 -11.90 -25.54 -13.64
C SER A 441 -11.61 -24.15 -13.09
N SER A 442 -12.64 -23.43 -12.65
CA SER A 442 -12.54 -22.14 -11.95
C SER A 442 -12.11 -22.26 -10.47
N ARG A 443 -11.55 -23.41 -10.09
CA ARG A 443 -11.07 -23.69 -8.72
C ARG A 443 -9.61 -23.27 -8.58
N LEU A 444 -9.27 -22.79 -7.39
CA LEU A 444 -7.94 -22.36 -6.97
C LEU A 444 -7.34 -21.30 -7.91
N GLU A 445 -8.16 -20.39 -8.45
CA GLU A 445 -7.69 -19.29 -9.29
C GLU A 445 -6.78 -18.33 -8.53
N GLU A 446 -5.81 -17.75 -9.25
CA GLU A 446 -4.90 -16.76 -8.68
C GLU A 446 -5.67 -15.54 -8.16
N GLY A 447 -5.31 -15.08 -6.96
CA GLY A 447 -5.98 -13.99 -6.25
C GLY A 447 -7.17 -14.43 -5.39
N ASN A 448 -7.67 -15.67 -5.51
CA ASN A 448 -8.75 -16.14 -4.64
C ASN A 448 -8.28 -16.37 -3.20
N LEU A 449 -9.21 -16.15 -2.27
CA LEU A 449 -9.05 -16.41 -0.85
C LEU A 449 -9.20 -17.91 -0.54
N VAL A 450 -8.22 -18.44 0.17
CA VAL A 450 -8.27 -19.77 0.78
C VAL A 450 -7.95 -19.66 2.28
N CYS A 451 -8.35 -20.66 3.05
CA CYS A 451 -8.15 -20.71 4.48
C CYS A 451 -7.56 -22.06 4.87
N PHE A 452 -6.40 -22.05 5.52
CA PHE A 452 -5.79 -23.26 6.07
C PHE A 452 -6.30 -23.49 7.48
N LEU A 453 -7.03 -24.58 7.69
CA LEU A 453 -7.64 -24.95 8.96
C LEU A 453 -6.89 -26.09 9.62
N THR A 454 -6.60 -25.98 10.91
CA THR A 454 -5.93 -27.02 11.68
C THR A 454 -6.48 -27.15 13.10
N SER A 455 -6.36 -28.35 13.68
CA SER A 455 -6.75 -28.65 15.06
C SER A 455 -5.68 -29.52 15.70
N GLN A 456 -5.03 -29.03 16.76
CA GLN A 456 -3.99 -29.76 17.48
C GLN A 456 -4.26 -29.72 18.99
N ARG A 457 -4.46 -30.88 19.63
CA ARG A 457 -4.69 -31.03 21.08
C ARG A 457 -5.83 -30.12 21.60
N GLY A 458 -6.90 -29.97 20.84
CA GLY A 458 -8.04 -29.10 21.16
C GLY A 458 -7.83 -27.61 20.81
N ASN A 459 -6.61 -27.20 20.42
CA ASN A 459 -6.37 -25.85 19.92
C ASN A 459 -6.65 -25.79 18.42
N ARG A 460 -7.75 -25.13 18.07
CA ARG A 460 -8.19 -24.92 16.69
C ARG A 460 -7.61 -23.61 16.19
N ARG A 461 -7.12 -23.57 14.95
CA ARG A 461 -6.56 -22.38 14.33
C ARG A 461 -6.88 -22.36 12.85
N PHE A 462 -6.95 -21.17 12.28
CA PHE A 462 -6.94 -21.00 10.85
C PHE A 462 -6.10 -19.79 10.43
N VAL A 463 -5.66 -19.79 9.17
CA VAL A 463 -4.92 -18.69 8.54
C VAL A 463 -5.51 -18.43 7.16
N PHE A 464 -5.85 -17.19 6.88
CA PHE A 464 -6.30 -16.75 5.55
C PHE A 464 -5.10 -16.54 4.64
N LEU A 465 -5.22 -17.04 3.42
CA LEU A 465 -4.17 -17.10 2.42
C LEU A 465 -4.75 -16.69 1.06
N GLU A 466 -3.94 -16.07 0.23
CA GLU A 466 -4.28 -15.72 -1.15
C GLU A 466 -3.47 -16.59 -2.09
N ILE A 467 -4.11 -17.16 -3.11
CA ILE A 467 -3.43 -17.98 -4.11
C ILE A 467 -2.59 -17.09 -5.01
N THR A 468 -1.31 -17.39 -5.13
CA THR A 468 -0.37 -16.61 -5.97
C THR A 468 0.01 -17.31 -7.25
N SER A 469 -0.11 -18.65 -7.29
CA SER A 469 0.18 -19.42 -8.50
C SER A 469 -0.62 -20.71 -8.56
N LYS A 470 -1.22 -20.96 -9.73
CA LYS A 470 -1.96 -22.17 -10.09
C LYS A 470 -1.30 -22.84 -11.31
N ASN A 471 -0.27 -23.64 -11.07
CA ASN A 471 0.47 -24.30 -12.14
C ASN A 471 0.10 -25.77 -12.27
N CYS A 472 0.02 -26.26 -13.51
CA CYS A 472 -0.22 -27.67 -13.83
C CYS A 472 1.00 -28.38 -14.43
N PHE A 473 2.09 -27.64 -14.67
CA PHE A 473 3.34 -28.14 -15.22
C PHE A 473 4.50 -27.70 -14.33
N GLU A 474 5.50 -28.57 -14.20
CA GLU A 474 6.77 -28.19 -13.59
C GLU A 474 7.51 -27.29 -14.58
N ASP A 475 7.73 -26.04 -14.20
CA ASP A 475 8.57 -25.11 -14.95
C ASP A 475 10.05 -25.40 -14.61
N PRO A 476 10.89 -25.77 -15.59
CA PRO A 476 12.29 -26.10 -15.36
C PRO A 476 13.14 -24.90 -14.88
N ASP A 477 12.69 -23.65 -15.09
CA ASP A 477 13.46 -22.45 -14.70
C ASP A 477 13.26 -22.04 -13.22
N HIS A 478 12.34 -22.69 -12.50
CA HIS A 478 12.02 -22.37 -11.11
C HIS A 478 12.06 -23.62 -10.23
N GLU A 479 13.18 -23.84 -9.54
CA GLU A 479 13.49 -25.01 -8.67
C GLU A 479 12.51 -25.26 -7.49
N ARG A 480 11.42 -24.50 -7.35
CA ARG A 480 10.49 -24.58 -6.20
C ARG A 480 9.02 -24.43 -6.60
N ASN A 481 8.67 -24.74 -7.84
CA ASN A 481 7.32 -24.47 -8.33
C ASN A 481 6.28 -25.45 -7.80
N SER A 482 5.13 -24.89 -7.45
CA SER A 482 3.93 -25.67 -7.22
C SER A 482 3.51 -26.35 -8.53
N SER A 483 3.06 -27.59 -8.44
CA SER A 483 2.36 -28.30 -9.49
C SER A 483 1.12 -28.98 -8.89
N LEU A 484 -0.02 -28.72 -9.52
CA LEU A 484 -1.27 -29.42 -9.24
C LEU A 484 -1.28 -30.86 -9.77
N VAL A 485 -0.34 -31.18 -10.67
CA VAL A 485 -0.23 -32.47 -11.35
C VAL A 485 1.18 -33.03 -11.15
N SER A 486 1.29 -34.12 -10.39
CA SER A 486 2.56 -34.78 -10.15
C SER A 486 2.39 -36.30 -10.16
N ASP A 487 3.33 -37.00 -10.81
CA ASP A 487 3.36 -38.46 -10.83
C ASP A 487 3.84 -38.99 -9.47
N GLY A 488 2.90 -39.26 -8.57
CA GLY A 488 3.17 -39.90 -7.27
C GLY A 488 3.32 -38.96 -6.06
N PHE A 489 3.16 -37.65 -6.24
CA PHE A 489 3.14 -36.64 -5.16
C PHE A 489 1.77 -35.98 -5.00
N MET A 490 1.57 -35.34 -3.84
CA MET A 490 0.35 -34.57 -3.54
C MET A 490 0.32 -33.29 -4.37
N SER A 491 -0.85 -32.94 -4.93
CA SER A 491 -1.07 -31.65 -5.60
C SER A 491 -0.70 -30.50 -4.66
N ASN A 492 -0.05 -29.46 -5.17
CA ASN A 492 0.26 -28.28 -4.37
C ASN A 492 0.00 -26.97 -5.12
N ILE A 493 -0.14 -25.90 -4.37
CA ILE A 493 -0.31 -24.53 -4.85
C ILE A 493 0.63 -23.59 -4.11
N THR A 494 0.91 -22.44 -4.71
CA THR A 494 1.63 -21.37 -4.02
C THR A 494 0.64 -20.33 -3.50
N VAL A 495 0.86 -19.91 -2.25
CA VAL A 495 0.02 -18.95 -1.55
C VAL A 495 0.86 -17.91 -0.82
N LYS A 496 0.25 -16.76 -0.50
CA LYS A 496 0.78 -15.76 0.44
C LYS A 496 -0.23 -15.51 1.55
N LEU A 497 0.17 -14.85 2.62
CA LEU A 497 -0.76 -14.40 3.67
C LEU A 497 -1.74 -13.37 3.10
N ALA A 498 -3.03 -13.53 3.40
CA ALA A 498 -4.04 -12.56 2.98
C ALA A 498 -3.93 -11.24 3.78
N ALA A 499 -3.51 -11.31 5.05
CA ALA A 499 -3.12 -10.16 5.84
C ALA A 499 -1.72 -10.38 6.43
N CYS A 500 -0.76 -9.49 6.16
CA CYS A 500 0.61 -9.66 6.66
C CYS A 500 0.75 -9.16 8.12
N GLN A 501 0.00 -9.74 9.04
CA GLN A 501 0.08 -9.45 10.48
C GLN A 501 1.10 -10.37 11.18
N GLN A 502 1.71 -9.88 12.26
CA GLN A 502 2.70 -10.65 13.03
C GLN A 502 2.11 -11.97 13.57
N SER A 503 0.86 -11.95 14.03
CA SER A 503 0.12 -13.12 14.53
C SER A 503 -0.06 -14.20 13.44
N GLU A 504 -0.36 -13.81 12.20
CA GLU A 504 -0.55 -14.72 11.07
C GLU A 504 0.77 -15.33 10.61
N VAL A 505 1.84 -14.54 10.53
CA VAL A 505 3.19 -15.03 10.20
C VAL A 505 3.65 -16.08 11.22
N LEU A 506 3.44 -15.82 12.51
CA LEU A 506 3.77 -16.78 13.58
C LEU A 506 2.93 -18.05 13.48
N SER A 507 1.64 -17.93 13.16
CA SER A 507 0.74 -19.06 12.99
C SER A 507 1.13 -19.95 11.81
N LEU A 508 1.42 -19.35 10.64
CA LEU A 508 1.89 -20.08 9.46
C LEU A 508 3.25 -20.75 9.73
N SER A 509 4.18 -20.05 10.38
CA SER A 509 5.49 -20.59 10.77
C SER A 509 5.36 -21.77 11.75
N HIS A 510 4.40 -21.72 12.66
CA HIS A 510 4.10 -22.80 13.59
C HIS A 510 3.53 -24.03 12.86
N ILE A 511 2.58 -23.82 11.96
CA ILE A 511 2.00 -24.89 11.12
C ILE A 511 3.09 -25.59 10.32
N TYR A 512 3.98 -24.81 9.70
CA TYR A 512 5.10 -25.31 8.91
C TYR A 512 6.11 -26.08 9.76
N SER A 513 6.68 -25.46 10.81
CA SER A 513 7.73 -26.06 11.64
C SER A 513 7.31 -27.33 12.39
N LYS A 514 6.01 -27.50 12.67
CA LYS A 514 5.46 -28.69 13.32
C LYS A 514 4.82 -29.68 12.35
N ILE A 515 4.84 -29.39 11.04
CA ILE A 515 4.24 -30.21 9.98
C ILE A 515 2.78 -30.58 10.32
N ILE A 516 2.03 -29.59 10.79
CA ILE A 516 0.68 -29.83 11.31
C ILE A 516 -0.24 -30.10 10.12
N PRO A 517 -0.93 -31.25 10.07
CA PRO A 517 -1.90 -31.53 9.03
C PRO A 517 -3.14 -30.62 9.20
N GLY A 518 -3.82 -30.35 8.09
CA GLY A 518 -5.01 -29.54 8.08
C GLY A 518 -5.93 -29.81 6.88
N ILE A 519 -6.88 -28.92 6.71
CA ILE A 519 -7.76 -28.83 5.54
C ILE A 519 -7.52 -27.46 4.91
N LEU A 520 -7.50 -27.40 3.59
CA LEU A 520 -7.55 -26.15 2.85
C LEU A 520 -8.98 -25.92 2.37
N VAL A 521 -9.55 -24.77 2.73
CA VAL A 521 -10.90 -24.34 2.37
C VAL A 521 -10.77 -23.23 1.34
N GLU A 522 -11.37 -23.40 0.17
CA GLU A 522 -11.40 -22.37 -0.87
C GLU A 522 -12.77 -21.70 -0.90
N PHE A 523 -12.77 -20.37 -0.91
CA PHE A 523 -13.98 -19.58 -1.06
C PHE A 523 -14.08 -19.05 -2.49
N HIS A 524 -15.10 -19.50 -3.23
CA HIS A 524 -15.23 -19.13 -4.64
C HIS A 524 -15.47 -17.63 -4.80
N SER A 525 -14.79 -17.01 -5.78
CA SER A 525 -14.93 -15.61 -6.16
C SER A 525 -14.62 -14.56 -5.07
N MET A 526 -14.06 -14.95 -3.92
CA MET A 526 -13.55 -13.98 -2.93
C MET A 526 -12.13 -13.56 -3.30
N ILE A 527 -11.98 -12.36 -3.84
CA ILE A 527 -10.68 -11.81 -4.23
C ILE A 527 -10.32 -10.66 -3.26
N PRO A 528 -9.42 -10.87 -2.27
CA PRO A 528 -9.09 -9.86 -1.27
C PRO A 528 -8.70 -8.51 -1.87
N ALA A 529 -7.93 -8.51 -2.95
CA ALA A 529 -7.48 -7.31 -3.64
C ALA A 529 -8.62 -6.41 -4.16
N THR A 530 -9.83 -6.93 -4.33
CA THR A 530 -11.01 -6.16 -4.77
C THR A 530 -11.85 -5.61 -3.61
N LEU A 531 -11.70 -6.19 -2.41
CA LEU A 531 -12.59 -5.96 -1.28
C LEU A 531 -11.91 -5.17 -0.15
N MET A 532 -10.66 -5.53 0.17
CA MET A 532 -9.91 -4.92 1.27
C MET A 532 -9.75 -3.41 1.10
N PRO A 533 -9.36 -2.87 -0.08
CA PRO A 533 -9.21 -1.42 -0.24
C PRO A 533 -10.50 -0.64 0.01
N ILE A 534 -11.67 -1.25 -0.26
CA ILE A 534 -12.97 -0.62 -0.03
C ILE A 534 -13.25 -0.52 1.47
N LEU A 535 -13.09 -1.64 2.19
CA LEU A 535 -13.31 -1.70 3.64
C LEU A 535 -12.29 -0.83 4.42
N GLU A 536 -11.02 -0.86 4.03
CA GLU A 536 -9.97 0.01 4.58
C GLU A 536 -10.29 1.49 4.31
N ASN A 537 -10.84 1.82 3.14
CA ASN A 537 -11.25 3.19 2.84
C ASN A 537 -12.46 3.62 3.68
N LEU A 538 -13.41 2.73 3.98
CA LEU A 538 -14.52 3.05 4.90
C LEU A 538 -14.00 3.31 6.33
N GLN A 539 -13.08 2.49 6.83
CA GLN A 539 -12.39 2.72 8.11
C GLN A 539 -11.56 4.01 8.10
N ARG A 540 -11.01 4.40 6.95
CA ARG A 540 -10.32 5.68 6.77
C ARG A 540 -11.30 6.86 6.79
N VAL A 541 -12.42 6.75 6.08
CA VAL A 541 -13.48 7.78 6.03
C VAL A 541 -14.12 7.99 7.40
N GLU A 542 -14.36 6.93 8.18
CA GLU A 542 -14.80 7.04 9.59
C GLU A 542 -13.83 7.93 10.40
N ARG A 543 -12.53 7.60 10.34
CA ARG A 543 -11.46 8.31 11.06
C ARG A 543 -11.23 9.75 10.58
N GLU A 544 -11.47 10.03 9.31
CA GLU A 544 -11.26 11.35 8.72
C GLU A 544 -12.52 12.22 8.79
N GLY A 545 -13.70 11.61 8.89
CA GLY A 545 -14.98 12.31 8.91
C GLY A 545 -15.31 13.06 7.61
N ASP A 546 -14.68 12.70 6.49
CA ASP A 546 -14.87 13.35 5.20
C ASP A 546 -15.39 12.38 4.14
N LEU A 547 -16.59 12.67 3.64
CA LEU A 547 -17.21 11.95 2.54
C LEU A 547 -17.61 12.95 1.45
N SER A 548 -17.03 12.78 0.27
CA SER A 548 -17.45 13.56 -0.90
C SER A 548 -18.95 13.39 -1.14
N PHE A 549 -19.63 14.48 -1.47
CA PHE A 549 -21.07 14.51 -1.71
C PHE A 549 -21.95 14.18 -0.48
N GLN A 550 -21.43 14.32 0.74
CA GLN A 550 -22.14 14.07 1.99
C GLN A 550 -23.58 14.63 2.02
N LYS A 551 -23.77 15.87 1.56
CA LYS A 551 -25.09 16.55 1.52
C LYS A 551 -26.14 15.82 0.68
N TRP A 552 -25.73 15.01 -0.29
CA TRP A 552 -26.62 14.30 -1.21
C TRP A 552 -26.64 12.78 -0.98
N ILE A 553 -25.58 12.22 -0.37
CA ILE A 553 -25.49 10.79 -0.05
C ILE A 553 -26.17 10.48 1.28
N LEU A 554 -26.00 11.34 2.28
CA LEU A 554 -26.56 11.08 3.60
C LEU A 554 -28.08 11.27 3.58
N PRO A 555 -28.83 10.36 4.23
CA PRO A 555 -30.27 10.53 4.37
C PRO A 555 -30.56 11.82 5.13
N GLY A 556 -31.26 12.75 4.47
CA GLY A 556 -31.58 14.06 5.02
C GLY A 556 -32.38 13.97 6.32
N ARG A 557 -32.17 14.91 7.24
CA ARG A 557 -33.07 15.08 8.39
C ARG A 557 -34.42 15.53 7.84
N LEU A 558 -35.50 14.85 8.24
CA LEU A 558 -36.89 15.10 7.81
C LEU A 558 -37.39 16.57 7.95
N ASN A 559 -36.60 17.46 8.56
CA ASN A 559 -36.92 18.86 8.79
C ASN A 559 -36.17 19.85 7.87
N ASP A 560 -35.26 19.40 7.00
CA ASP A 560 -34.71 20.28 5.97
C ASP A 560 -35.69 20.35 4.80
N GLY A 561 -36.63 21.28 4.86
CA GLY A 561 -37.43 21.74 3.72
C GLY A 561 -36.61 22.50 2.66
N ALA A 562 -35.29 22.30 2.62
CA ALA A 562 -34.43 22.79 1.57
C ALA A 562 -34.60 21.86 0.36
N ASP A 563 -34.94 22.42 -0.79
CA ASP A 563 -34.91 21.72 -2.08
C ASP A 563 -33.63 20.87 -2.14
N HIS A 564 -33.77 19.54 -2.19
CA HIS A 564 -32.68 18.60 -2.52
C HIS A 564 -32.21 18.77 -3.99
N SER A 565 -32.34 19.98 -4.54
CA SER A 565 -31.87 20.35 -5.87
C SER A 565 -30.35 20.41 -5.83
N MET A 566 -29.71 19.53 -6.61
CA MET A 566 -28.27 19.54 -6.77
C MET A 566 -27.88 20.81 -7.54
N PRO A 567 -27.13 21.75 -6.94
CA PRO A 567 -26.69 22.94 -7.65
C PRO A 567 -25.74 22.54 -8.79
N PRO A 568 -25.63 23.38 -9.83
CA PRO A 568 -24.64 23.17 -10.88
C PRO A 568 -23.22 23.04 -10.29
N PRO A 569 -22.35 22.24 -10.94
CA PRO A 569 -20.97 22.10 -10.49
C PRO A 569 -20.25 23.46 -10.52
N ALA A 570 -19.29 23.67 -9.62
CA ALA A 570 -18.65 24.97 -9.40
C ALA A 570 -18.09 25.61 -10.68
N TYR A 571 -17.50 24.81 -11.58
CA TYR A 571 -16.97 25.30 -12.87
C TYR A 571 -18.07 25.86 -13.79
N ALA A 572 -19.30 25.37 -13.66
CA ALA A 572 -20.47 25.78 -14.44
C ALA A 572 -21.23 26.96 -13.80
N CYS A 573 -20.77 27.45 -12.65
CA CYS A 573 -21.30 28.62 -11.95
C CYS A 573 -20.63 29.93 -12.39
N THR A 574 -19.76 29.92 -13.39
CA THR A 574 -19.21 31.15 -13.94
C THR A 574 -20.32 31.96 -14.65
N PRO A 575 -20.42 33.28 -14.45
CA PRO A 575 -21.43 34.10 -15.12
C PRO A 575 -21.35 33.95 -16.64
N GLY A 576 -22.49 33.68 -17.28
CA GLY A 576 -22.55 33.48 -18.73
C GLY A 576 -22.05 32.11 -19.22
N PHE A 577 -21.82 31.14 -18.33
CA PHE A 577 -21.46 29.78 -18.72
C PHE A 577 -22.64 29.02 -19.34
N PHE A 578 -22.36 28.33 -20.45
CA PHE A 578 -23.27 27.38 -21.07
C PHE A 578 -22.49 26.16 -21.56
N PHE A 579 -23.13 24.99 -21.55
CA PHE A 579 -22.59 23.80 -22.18
C PHE A 579 -22.88 23.84 -23.68
N PRO A 580 -21.88 24.00 -24.55
CA PRO A 580 -22.08 23.86 -25.98
C PRO A 580 -22.41 22.39 -26.28
N LEU A 581 -23.46 22.17 -27.07
CA LEU A 581 -23.92 20.83 -27.47
C LEU A 581 -23.54 20.51 -28.92
N THR A 582 -22.62 21.28 -29.49
CA THR A 582 -22.26 21.16 -30.92
C THR A 582 -21.59 19.81 -31.22
N SER A 583 -20.80 19.28 -30.27
CA SER A 583 -20.15 17.98 -30.39
C SER A 583 -21.11 16.77 -30.36
N ILE A 584 -22.34 16.94 -29.89
CA ILE A 584 -23.30 15.83 -29.71
C ILE A 584 -24.56 15.94 -30.60
N THR A 585 -24.74 17.06 -31.29
CA THR A 585 -25.91 17.31 -32.16
C THR A 585 -25.66 16.83 -33.60
N LYS A 586 -26.69 16.25 -34.22
CA LYS A 586 -26.64 15.72 -35.60
C LYS A 586 -26.78 16.81 -36.66
N TYR A 587 -27.55 17.87 -36.37
CA TYR A 587 -27.88 18.95 -37.29
C TYR A 587 -27.53 20.29 -36.64
N GLY A 588 -26.35 20.82 -36.95
CA GLY A 588 -25.70 21.89 -36.18
C GLY A 588 -26.29 23.30 -36.29
N ASN A 589 -27.59 23.53 -36.06
CA ASN A 589 -28.10 24.91 -36.19
C ASN A 589 -29.36 25.35 -35.41
N ARG A 590 -29.83 24.63 -34.36
CA ARG A 590 -31.00 25.13 -33.58
C ARG A 590 -30.88 25.06 -32.05
N PHE A 591 -30.15 24.11 -31.49
CA PHE A 591 -29.98 24.00 -30.04
C PHE A 591 -28.49 23.83 -29.71
N ASN A 592 -27.79 24.95 -29.57
CA ASN A 592 -26.33 24.93 -29.53
C ASN A 592 -25.77 24.94 -28.10
N SER A 593 -26.62 25.18 -27.09
CA SER A 593 -26.12 25.40 -25.73
C SER A 593 -27.15 25.09 -24.64
N LEU A 594 -26.70 24.53 -23.52
CA LEU A 594 -27.50 24.24 -22.33
C LEU A 594 -27.09 25.14 -21.17
N ASN A 595 -28.06 25.80 -20.53
CA ASN A 595 -27.84 26.59 -19.32
C ASN A 595 -27.99 25.69 -18.08
N PRO A 596 -26.90 25.41 -17.36
CA PRO A 596 -26.97 24.51 -16.21
C PRO A 596 -27.75 25.10 -15.03
N ARG A 597 -27.93 26.43 -14.97
CA ARG A 597 -28.68 27.12 -13.91
C ARG A 597 -30.19 27.13 -14.13
N ALA A 598 -30.65 26.76 -15.33
CA ALA A 598 -32.06 26.76 -15.68
C ALA A 598 -32.40 25.47 -16.46
N PRO A 599 -32.20 24.28 -15.86
CA PRO A 599 -32.44 23.01 -16.55
C PRO A 599 -33.91 22.86 -16.99
N GLU A 600 -34.84 23.47 -16.26
CA GLU A 600 -36.28 23.51 -16.56
C GLU A 600 -36.60 24.08 -17.95
N THR A 601 -35.71 24.94 -18.48
CA THR A 601 -35.92 25.66 -19.75
C THR A 601 -35.56 24.85 -20.99
N ILE A 602 -35.06 23.62 -20.80
CA ILE A 602 -34.64 22.74 -21.88
C ILE A 602 -35.86 22.06 -22.51
N ASP A 603 -36.00 22.19 -23.83
CA ASP A 603 -36.94 21.39 -24.61
C ASP A 603 -36.38 19.98 -24.80
N ILE A 604 -36.83 19.06 -23.95
CA ILE A 604 -36.40 17.65 -23.95
C ILE A 604 -36.67 17.00 -25.31
N MET A 605 -37.83 17.24 -25.93
CA MET A 605 -38.16 16.59 -27.22
C MET A 605 -37.21 17.01 -28.34
N ASN A 606 -36.85 18.30 -28.36
CA ASN A 606 -35.88 18.81 -29.32
C ASN A 606 -34.45 18.28 -29.05
N LEU A 607 -34.07 18.12 -27.77
CA LEU A 607 -32.79 17.50 -27.40
C LEU A 607 -32.74 16.03 -27.87
N GLU A 608 -33.81 15.28 -27.67
CA GLU A 608 -33.92 13.86 -28.07
C GLU A 608 -33.77 13.71 -29.60
N ASP A 609 -34.46 14.54 -30.39
CA ASP A 609 -34.37 14.54 -31.87
C ASP A 609 -32.95 14.89 -32.38
N GLN A 610 -32.36 15.95 -31.82
CA GLN A 610 -31.07 16.45 -32.30
C GLN A 610 -29.88 15.60 -31.88
N THR A 611 -29.93 14.91 -30.76
CA THR A 611 -28.81 14.11 -30.24
C THR A 611 -29.01 12.61 -30.47
N GLY A 612 -30.26 12.18 -30.70
CA GLY A 612 -30.63 10.76 -30.68
C GLY A 612 -30.57 10.13 -29.29
N LEU A 613 -30.45 10.94 -28.22
CA LEU A 613 -30.62 10.49 -26.85
C LEU A 613 -32.12 10.34 -26.59
N ASP A 614 -32.66 9.13 -26.52
CA ASP A 614 -34.04 8.91 -26.07
C ASP A 614 -34.07 8.57 -24.57
N ARG A 615 -35.26 8.54 -23.96
CA ARG A 615 -35.45 8.16 -22.55
C ARG A 615 -35.02 6.72 -22.21
N GLY A 616 -34.60 5.93 -23.20
CA GLY A 616 -34.12 4.56 -23.07
C GLY A 616 -32.64 4.37 -23.44
N THR A 617 -31.90 5.44 -23.77
CA THR A 617 -30.53 5.29 -24.28
C THR A 617 -29.64 4.59 -23.26
N GLY A 618 -28.84 3.65 -23.76
CA GLY A 618 -27.93 2.86 -22.94
C GLY A 618 -26.97 3.74 -22.13
N LYS A 619 -26.75 3.37 -20.87
CA LYS A 619 -25.91 4.12 -19.90
C LYS A 619 -24.54 4.49 -20.50
N SER A 620 -23.93 3.59 -21.27
CA SER A 620 -22.64 3.80 -21.93
C SER A 620 -22.71 4.85 -23.05
N TYR A 621 -23.75 4.82 -23.89
CA TYR A 621 -23.93 5.79 -24.98
C TYR A 621 -24.13 7.21 -24.45
N LEU A 622 -24.96 7.36 -23.41
CA LEU A 622 -25.14 8.64 -22.73
C LEU A 622 -23.82 9.12 -22.10
N GLY A 623 -23.05 8.22 -21.46
CA GLY A 623 -21.74 8.55 -20.89
C GLY A 623 -20.75 9.09 -21.93
N VAL A 624 -20.73 8.54 -23.15
CA VAL A 624 -19.91 9.04 -24.26
C VAL A 624 -20.31 10.47 -24.61
N LYS A 625 -21.61 10.75 -24.74
CA LYS A 625 -22.12 12.10 -25.06
C LYS A 625 -21.80 13.12 -23.96
N ILE A 626 -21.96 12.73 -22.70
CA ILE A 626 -21.58 13.58 -21.56
C ILE A 626 -20.09 13.92 -21.64
N LEU A 627 -19.23 12.92 -21.91
CA LEU A 627 -17.79 13.17 -21.99
C LEU A 627 -17.42 14.07 -23.16
N GLN A 628 -18.06 13.94 -24.31
CA GLN A 628 -17.87 14.86 -25.44
C GLN A 628 -18.15 16.31 -25.05
N ALA A 629 -19.30 16.56 -24.40
CA ALA A 629 -19.68 17.90 -23.96
C ALA A 629 -18.69 18.47 -22.92
N LEU A 630 -18.23 17.65 -21.98
CA LEU A 630 -17.22 18.05 -20.99
C LEU A 630 -15.85 18.34 -21.62
N LEU A 631 -15.44 17.56 -22.62
CA LEU A 631 -14.18 17.79 -23.33
C LEU A 631 -14.21 19.08 -24.17
N GLU A 632 -15.38 19.47 -24.70
CA GLU A 632 -15.57 20.72 -25.45
C GLU A 632 -15.37 21.96 -24.56
N VAL A 633 -15.84 21.91 -23.31
CA VAL A 633 -15.67 23.02 -22.33
C VAL A 633 -14.37 22.94 -21.54
N LYS A 634 -13.53 21.91 -21.78
CA LYS A 634 -12.36 21.63 -20.93
C LYS A 634 -11.45 22.83 -20.74
N ALA A 635 -11.14 23.55 -21.81
CA ALA A 635 -10.25 24.72 -21.76
C ALA A 635 -10.93 25.96 -21.15
N SER A 636 -12.21 26.21 -21.48
CA SER A 636 -12.94 27.39 -20.99
C SER A 636 -13.37 27.27 -19.53
N ALA A 637 -13.60 26.04 -19.05
CA ALA A 637 -14.02 25.74 -17.69
C ALA A 637 -12.88 25.24 -16.80
N ASP A 638 -11.63 25.31 -17.28
CA ASP A 638 -10.43 24.83 -16.60
C ASP A 638 -10.60 23.43 -15.98
N LEU A 639 -11.15 22.50 -16.76
CA LEU A 639 -11.38 21.13 -16.30
C LEU A 639 -10.07 20.33 -16.34
N GLY A 640 -9.78 19.67 -15.23
CA GLY A 640 -8.63 18.78 -15.10
C GLY A 640 -8.75 17.45 -15.87
N LEU A 641 -8.08 16.43 -15.34
CA LEU A 641 -8.20 15.07 -15.85
C LEU A 641 -9.60 14.52 -15.55
N ILE A 642 -10.25 13.93 -16.56
CA ILE A 642 -11.52 13.22 -16.34
C ILE A 642 -11.22 11.75 -16.08
N ILE A 643 -11.61 11.27 -14.91
CA ILE A 643 -11.41 9.88 -14.49
C ILE A 643 -12.70 9.11 -14.78
N VAL A 644 -12.57 8.04 -15.58
CA VAL A 644 -13.66 7.10 -15.85
C VAL A 644 -13.39 5.82 -15.09
N ILE A 645 -14.31 5.44 -14.22
CA ILE A 645 -14.21 4.25 -13.38
C ILE A 645 -15.27 3.24 -13.83
N CYS A 646 -14.85 2.01 -14.09
CA CYS A 646 -15.74 0.91 -14.44
C CYS A 646 -15.40 -0.32 -13.60
N TYR A 647 -16.42 -1.09 -13.23
CA TYR A 647 -16.25 -2.28 -12.40
C TYR A 647 -15.51 -3.41 -13.13
N THR A 648 -15.67 -3.53 -14.46
CA THR A 648 -15.03 -4.57 -15.26
C THR A 648 -14.16 -4.00 -16.38
N ASN A 649 -13.07 -4.71 -16.71
CA ASN A 649 -12.21 -4.36 -17.85
C ASN A 649 -12.99 -4.37 -19.17
N HIS A 650 -13.95 -5.28 -19.33
CA HIS A 650 -14.79 -5.34 -20.53
C HIS A 650 -15.64 -4.08 -20.71
N ALA A 651 -16.30 -3.61 -19.64
CA ALA A 651 -17.09 -2.39 -19.69
C ALA A 651 -16.21 -1.15 -19.95
N LEU A 652 -15.03 -1.09 -19.33
CA LEU A 652 -14.06 -0.03 -19.58
C LEU A 652 -13.59 -0.03 -21.04
N ASP A 653 -13.19 -1.18 -21.56
CA ASP A 653 -12.64 -1.31 -22.91
C ASP A 653 -13.67 -0.94 -23.96
N GLN A 654 -14.92 -1.35 -23.80
CA GLN A 654 -16.02 -0.95 -24.69
C GLN A 654 -16.24 0.56 -24.65
N PHE A 655 -16.31 1.15 -23.45
CA PHE A 655 -16.51 2.59 -23.31
C PHE A 655 -15.36 3.40 -23.93
N LEU A 656 -14.11 2.96 -23.74
CA LEU A 656 -12.94 3.62 -24.33
C LEU A 656 -12.89 3.48 -25.85
N LYS A 657 -13.36 2.36 -26.42
CA LYS A 657 -13.52 2.21 -27.87
C LYS A 657 -14.54 3.20 -28.43
N ASP A 658 -15.70 3.29 -27.80
CA ASP A 658 -16.74 4.22 -28.23
C ASP A 658 -16.22 5.68 -28.20
N LEU A 659 -15.34 6.03 -27.25
CA LEU A 659 -14.66 7.33 -27.22
C LEU A 659 -13.64 7.51 -28.34
N LEU A 660 -12.88 6.48 -28.70
CA LEU A 660 -11.94 6.51 -29.83
C LEU A 660 -12.66 6.71 -31.15
N ASP A 661 -13.78 6.01 -31.36
CA ASP A 661 -14.60 6.09 -32.58
C ASP A 661 -15.17 7.50 -32.78
N VAL A 662 -15.45 8.20 -31.67
CA VAL A 662 -15.93 9.58 -31.64
C VAL A 662 -14.79 10.61 -31.71
N GLY A 663 -13.54 10.16 -31.78
CA GLY A 663 -12.36 10.99 -32.05
C GLY A 663 -11.58 11.46 -30.82
N VAL A 664 -11.86 10.93 -29.63
CA VAL A 664 -11.11 11.26 -28.41
C VAL A 664 -9.77 10.53 -28.40
N LYS A 665 -8.68 11.22 -28.74
CA LYS A 665 -7.35 10.59 -28.89
C LYS A 665 -6.53 10.52 -27.60
N LYS A 666 -6.70 11.48 -26.68
CA LYS A 666 -5.89 11.61 -25.45
C LYS A 666 -6.49 10.78 -24.32
N ILE A 667 -6.35 9.45 -24.43
CA ILE A 667 -6.85 8.48 -23.46
C ILE A 667 -5.67 7.77 -22.82
N ILE A 668 -5.72 7.59 -21.49
CA ILE A 668 -4.80 6.74 -20.75
C ILE A 668 -5.65 5.68 -20.04
N ARG A 669 -5.36 4.42 -20.30
CA ARG A 669 -6.09 3.28 -19.73
C ARG A 669 -5.32 2.73 -18.53
N ILE A 670 -6.00 2.58 -17.40
CA ILE A 670 -5.47 1.95 -16.20
C ILE A 670 -6.27 0.67 -15.97
N GLY A 671 -5.60 -0.47 -15.89
CA GLY A 671 -6.26 -1.77 -15.71
C GLY A 671 -5.42 -2.95 -16.21
N GLY A 672 -5.99 -4.14 -16.09
CA GLY A 672 -5.38 -5.41 -16.52
C GLY A 672 -5.22 -5.52 -18.04
N ARG A 673 -4.95 -6.73 -18.55
CA ARG A 673 -4.83 -6.95 -20.00
C ARG A 673 -6.17 -6.63 -20.70
N SER A 674 -6.10 -5.92 -21.82
CA SER A 674 -7.25 -5.68 -22.71
C SER A 674 -7.23 -6.71 -23.84
N GLN A 675 -8.41 -7.11 -24.32
CA GLN A 675 -8.53 -7.85 -25.58
C GLN A 675 -8.57 -6.92 -26.81
N ALA A 676 -8.73 -5.62 -26.59
CA ALA A 676 -8.76 -4.61 -27.64
C ALA A 676 -7.34 -4.18 -28.01
N THR A 677 -6.90 -4.55 -29.21
CA THR A 677 -5.56 -4.21 -29.71
C THR A 677 -5.37 -2.70 -29.87
N GLU A 678 -6.44 -1.95 -30.16
CA GLU A 678 -6.40 -0.49 -30.31
C GLU A 678 -6.06 0.25 -28.99
N LEU A 679 -6.32 -0.39 -27.85
CA LEU A 679 -6.08 0.18 -26.51
C LEU A 679 -4.72 -0.20 -25.92
N GLU A 680 -3.95 -1.09 -26.56
CA GLU A 680 -2.69 -1.60 -26.02
C GLU A 680 -1.66 -0.48 -25.82
N GLY A 681 -1.49 0.38 -26.83
CA GLY A 681 -0.61 1.56 -26.75
C GLY A 681 -1.11 2.68 -25.84
N LYS A 682 -2.33 2.58 -25.30
CA LYS A 682 -2.92 3.55 -24.36
C LYS A 682 -2.80 3.09 -22.90
N ASN A 683 -2.35 1.87 -22.65
CA ASN A 683 -2.19 1.37 -21.28
C ASN A 683 -1.08 2.14 -20.55
N LEU A 684 -1.37 2.64 -19.34
CA LEU A 684 -0.42 3.41 -18.54
C LEU A 684 0.92 2.68 -18.35
N ARG A 685 0.91 1.34 -18.23
CA ARG A 685 2.14 0.54 -18.10
C ARG A 685 3.03 0.63 -19.34
N VAL A 686 2.45 0.71 -20.52
CA VAL A 686 3.16 0.86 -21.81
C VAL A 686 3.61 2.30 -21.98
N VAL A 687 2.72 3.26 -21.76
CA VAL A 687 3.02 4.70 -21.89
C VAL A 687 4.17 5.11 -20.95
N ARG A 688 4.19 4.58 -19.72
CA ARG A 688 5.27 4.84 -18.75
C ARG A 688 6.66 4.42 -19.25
N GLN A 689 6.77 3.37 -20.07
CA GLN A 689 8.08 2.89 -20.55
C GLN A 689 8.78 3.91 -21.46
N GLY A 690 8.02 4.80 -22.11
CA GLY A 690 8.57 5.88 -22.93
C GLY A 690 8.96 7.15 -22.16
N ILE A 691 8.69 7.22 -20.85
CA ILE A 691 8.98 8.40 -20.03
C ILE A 691 10.30 8.20 -19.30
N VAL A 692 11.25 9.11 -19.53
CA VAL A 692 12.54 9.14 -18.83
C VAL A 692 12.31 9.69 -17.42
N LYS A 693 12.79 8.96 -16.41
CA LYS A 693 12.75 9.38 -15.00
C LYS A 693 13.76 10.50 -14.76
N THR A 694 13.46 11.43 -13.86
CA THR A 694 14.46 12.42 -13.41
C THR A 694 15.60 11.74 -12.65
N GLY A 695 16.76 12.41 -12.51
CA GLY A 695 17.87 11.91 -11.71
C GLY A 695 17.48 11.68 -10.25
N GLY A 696 16.71 12.62 -9.68
CA GLY A 696 16.12 12.52 -8.34
C GLY A 696 15.20 11.30 -8.17
N GLU A 697 14.26 11.10 -9.08
CA GLU A 697 13.35 9.94 -9.08
C GLU A 697 14.10 8.63 -9.23
N GLY A 698 15.08 8.58 -10.14
CA GLY A 698 15.93 7.41 -10.35
C GLY A 698 16.71 7.04 -9.09
N HIS A 699 17.29 8.03 -8.41
CA HIS A 699 18.00 7.83 -7.16
C HIS A 699 17.08 7.36 -6.03
N THR A 700 15.94 8.03 -5.81
CA THR A 700 14.96 7.65 -4.79
C THR A 700 14.46 6.23 -5.02
N LEU A 701 14.08 5.90 -6.26
CA LEU A 701 13.63 4.57 -6.63
C LEU A 701 14.74 3.52 -6.43
N GLY A 702 15.97 3.84 -6.81
CA GLY A 702 17.12 2.95 -6.60
C GLY A 702 17.45 2.75 -5.12
N THR A 703 17.26 3.75 -4.26
CA THR A 703 17.42 3.62 -2.80
C THR A 703 16.31 2.78 -2.20
N VAL A 704 15.06 2.98 -2.62
CA VAL A 704 13.91 2.17 -2.19
C VAL A 704 14.09 0.70 -2.61
N TYR A 705 14.44 0.42 -3.86
CA TYR A 705 14.70 -0.96 -4.29
C TYR A 705 15.86 -1.62 -3.53
N ARG A 706 16.95 -0.88 -3.26
CA ARG A 706 18.05 -1.40 -2.42
C ARG A 706 17.61 -1.68 -0.98
N ALA A 707 16.75 -0.84 -0.42
CA ALA A 707 16.20 -1.07 0.91
C ALA A 707 15.30 -2.32 0.93
N ILE A 708 14.41 -2.47 -0.06
CA ILE A 708 13.58 -3.67 -0.25
C ILE A 708 14.49 -4.90 -0.34
N GLU A 709 15.48 -4.89 -1.23
CA GLU A 709 16.45 -6.00 -1.39
C GLU A 709 17.16 -6.33 -0.07
N THR A 710 17.54 -5.33 0.72
CA THR A 710 18.17 -5.51 2.04
C THR A 710 17.21 -6.19 3.03
N TYR A 711 15.97 -5.70 3.14
CA TYR A 711 14.96 -6.29 4.00
C TYR A 711 14.61 -7.72 3.57
N MET A 712 14.60 -7.99 2.27
CA MET A 712 14.26 -9.30 1.71
C MET A 712 15.38 -10.31 1.92
N ASN A 713 16.63 -9.89 1.75
CA ASN A 713 17.77 -10.70 2.15
C ASN A 713 17.74 -11.03 3.65
N SER A 714 17.33 -10.08 4.49
CA SER A 714 17.11 -10.32 5.93
C SER A 714 15.96 -11.32 6.18
N ALA A 715 14.85 -11.19 5.46
CA ALA A 715 13.72 -12.09 5.55
C ALA A 715 14.08 -13.52 5.12
N VAL A 716 14.76 -13.69 3.98
CA VAL A 716 15.27 -15.00 3.51
C VAL A 716 16.17 -15.65 4.57
N ARG A 717 17.09 -14.88 5.16
CA ARG A 717 17.94 -15.37 6.27
C ARG A 717 17.12 -15.77 7.49
N SER A 718 16.02 -15.06 7.76
CA SER A 718 15.15 -15.30 8.92
C SER A 718 14.21 -16.51 8.74
N VAL A 719 13.86 -16.85 7.50
CA VAL A 719 13.06 -18.05 7.17
C VAL A 719 13.94 -19.31 7.09
N LYS A 720 15.24 -19.17 6.82
CA LYS A 720 16.18 -20.31 6.72
C LYS A 720 16.14 -21.25 7.95
N PRO A 721 16.12 -20.77 9.20
CA PRO A 721 15.99 -21.64 10.38
C PRO A 721 14.72 -22.48 10.43
N LEU A 722 13.62 -22.04 9.81
CA LEU A 722 12.36 -22.80 9.77
C LEU A 722 12.44 -24.07 8.92
N HIS A 723 13.39 -24.15 7.99
CA HIS A 723 13.61 -25.32 7.13
C HIS A 723 14.45 -26.40 7.79
N LEU A 724 15.00 -26.12 8.97
CA LEU A 724 15.91 -27.02 9.64
C LEU A 724 15.11 -27.94 10.55
N SER A 725 15.30 -29.24 10.38
CA SER A 725 14.62 -30.25 11.19
C SER A 725 15.09 -30.17 12.65
N PRO A 726 14.27 -30.55 13.65
CA PRO A 726 14.75 -30.81 15.01
C PRO A 726 15.91 -31.83 15.08
N SER A 727 16.12 -32.63 14.02
CA SER A 727 17.25 -33.55 13.87
C SER A 727 18.54 -32.88 13.37
N ASP A 728 18.46 -31.66 12.83
CA ASP A 728 19.57 -30.90 12.23
C ASP A 728 19.99 -29.72 13.13
N LEU A 729 19.97 -29.91 14.47
CA LEU A 729 20.48 -28.93 15.42
C LEU A 729 22.00 -28.76 15.22
N SER A 730 22.37 -27.79 14.38
CA SER A 730 23.77 -27.45 14.11
C SER A 730 24.19 -26.13 14.77
N TRP A 731 25.48 -25.99 15.07
CA TRP A 731 26.05 -24.74 15.57
C TRP A 731 25.81 -23.55 14.62
N ASP A 732 25.86 -23.79 13.31
CA ASP A 732 25.57 -22.76 12.30
C ASP A 732 24.14 -22.22 12.38
N THR A 733 23.23 -23.00 12.95
CA THR A 733 21.81 -22.67 13.10
C THR A 733 21.53 -21.94 14.40
N ILE A 734 22.02 -22.48 15.50
CA ILE A 734 21.73 -21.99 16.86
C ILE A 734 22.70 -20.89 17.30
N GLY A 735 23.92 -20.87 16.77
CA GLY A 735 24.94 -19.87 17.07
C GLY A 735 24.45 -18.43 16.87
N PRO A 736 23.89 -18.05 15.72
CA PRO A 736 23.35 -16.70 15.50
C PRO A 736 22.22 -16.32 16.48
N PHE A 737 21.33 -17.27 16.81
CA PHE A 737 20.26 -17.05 17.79
C PHE A 737 20.82 -16.84 19.20
N LEU A 738 21.73 -17.70 19.65
CA LEU A 738 22.41 -17.55 20.93
C LEU A 738 23.22 -16.26 20.99
N LYS A 739 23.87 -15.84 19.90
CA LYS A 739 24.61 -14.57 19.85
C LYS A 739 23.71 -13.37 20.10
N ARG A 740 22.46 -13.42 19.63
CA ARG A 740 21.48 -12.34 19.75
C ARG A 740 20.78 -12.33 21.11
N GLU A 741 20.21 -13.46 21.52
CA GLU A 741 19.39 -13.56 22.74
C GLU A 741 20.23 -13.86 23.99
N TRP A 742 21.35 -14.58 23.85
CA TRP A 742 22.17 -15.06 24.97
C TRP A 742 23.69 -14.93 24.71
N PRO A 743 24.21 -13.69 24.56
CA PRO A 743 25.58 -13.47 24.06
C PRO A 743 26.68 -14.11 24.92
N ASN A 744 26.42 -14.27 26.22
CA ASN A 744 27.31 -14.94 27.17
C ASN A 744 27.43 -16.45 26.87
N ILE A 745 26.30 -17.12 26.63
CA ILE A 745 26.24 -18.56 26.30
C ILE A 745 26.89 -18.81 24.94
N HIS A 746 26.59 -17.94 23.96
CA HIS A 746 27.26 -18.01 22.66
C HIS A 746 28.78 -17.89 22.79
N ARG A 747 29.30 -16.95 23.60
CA ARG A 747 30.74 -16.80 23.82
C ARG A 747 31.39 -18.02 24.48
N GLN A 748 30.68 -18.70 25.38
CA GLN A 748 31.18 -19.92 26.01
C GLN A 748 31.26 -21.09 25.03
N LEU A 749 30.25 -21.26 24.18
CA LEU A 749 30.19 -22.36 23.20
C LEU A 749 31.00 -22.08 21.92
N ALA A 750 31.29 -20.81 21.61
CA ALA A 750 32.04 -20.43 20.41
C ALA A 750 33.57 -20.58 20.57
N GLN A 751 34.08 -20.63 21.81
CA GLN A 751 35.51 -20.74 22.09
C GLN A 751 36.05 -22.11 21.64
N PRO A 752 37.18 -22.17 20.92
CA PRO A 752 37.87 -23.43 20.69
C PRO A 752 38.45 -23.94 22.02
N ASP A 753 38.52 -25.26 22.18
CA ASP A 753 39.25 -25.86 23.30
C ASP A 753 40.72 -25.38 23.24
N ASN A 754 41.26 -24.92 24.37
CA ASN A 754 42.63 -24.38 24.49
C ASN A 754 43.73 -25.46 24.33
N GLU A 755 43.36 -26.69 24.00
CA GLU A 755 44.25 -27.84 23.83
C GLU A 755 44.00 -28.38 22.42
N GLU A 756 45.01 -28.32 21.54
CA GLU A 756 44.98 -28.66 20.09
C GLU A 756 44.53 -30.11 19.76
N PHE A 757 43.31 -30.50 20.13
CA PHE A 757 42.71 -31.76 19.74
C PHE A 757 41.76 -31.54 18.55
N THR A 758 42.04 -32.20 17.43
CA THR A 758 41.10 -32.28 16.30
C THR A 758 39.93 -33.20 16.66
N THR A 759 38.72 -32.65 16.61
CA THR A 759 37.47 -33.31 17.02
C THR A 759 36.95 -34.32 15.99
N ALA A 760 36.17 -35.32 16.44
CA ALA A 760 35.58 -36.36 15.59
C ALA A 760 34.23 -35.97 14.95
N THR A 761 33.78 -34.73 15.15
CA THR A 761 32.53 -34.15 14.62
C THR A 761 32.73 -32.66 14.38
N ASP A 762 32.34 -32.17 13.20
CA ASP A 762 32.53 -30.78 12.77
C ASP A 762 31.57 -29.77 13.44
N ASP A 763 30.63 -30.23 14.27
CA ASP A 763 29.59 -29.39 14.90
C ASP A 763 29.79 -29.16 16.41
N LYS A 764 30.06 -27.90 16.77
CA LYS A 764 30.32 -27.46 18.16
C LYS A 764 29.15 -27.70 19.12
N LEU A 765 27.92 -27.67 18.62
CA LEU A 765 26.73 -27.84 19.46
C LEU A 765 26.50 -29.32 19.80
N LEU A 766 26.68 -30.21 18.82
CA LEU A 766 26.58 -31.66 19.02
C LEU A 766 27.71 -32.17 19.95
N GLN A 767 28.89 -31.54 19.86
CA GLN A 767 30.00 -31.77 20.79
C GLN A 767 29.61 -31.41 22.22
N TRP A 768 29.04 -30.22 22.45
CA TRP A 768 28.59 -29.80 23.79
C TRP A 768 27.47 -30.68 24.34
N LEU A 769 26.55 -31.15 23.50
CA LEU A 769 25.49 -32.09 23.88
C LEU A 769 25.99 -33.53 24.13
N GLY A 770 27.28 -33.82 23.88
CA GLY A 770 27.86 -35.14 24.08
C GLY A 770 27.35 -36.21 23.10
N VAL A 771 26.80 -35.82 21.96
CA VAL A 771 26.23 -36.74 20.96
C VAL A 771 27.37 -37.36 20.16
N LYS A 772 27.75 -38.60 20.48
CA LYS A 772 28.68 -39.37 19.64
C LYS A 772 28.00 -39.70 18.31
N SER A 773 28.60 -39.27 17.20
CA SER A 773 28.14 -39.56 15.84
C SER A 773 27.83 -41.06 15.66
N MET A 774 26.55 -41.42 15.50
CA MET A 774 26.21 -42.72 14.90
C MET A 774 26.52 -42.62 13.40
N ARG A 775 27.69 -43.10 12.99
CA ARG A 775 28.01 -43.29 11.57
C ARG A 775 27.05 -44.31 10.97
N PHE A 776 26.01 -43.86 10.28
CA PHE A 776 25.33 -44.70 9.28
C PHE A 776 26.30 -44.95 8.13
N HIS A 777 26.83 -46.18 8.04
CA HIS A 777 27.60 -46.62 6.87
C HIS A 777 26.67 -46.67 5.65
N LYS A 778 26.90 -45.78 4.69
CA LYS A 778 26.48 -46.01 3.30
C LYS A 778 27.42 -47.07 2.70
N HIS A 779 26.84 -48.13 2.16
CA HIS A 779 27.53 -49.14 1.35
C HIS A 779 28.30 -48.49 0.18
N GLY A 780 29.52 -48.98 -0.07
CA GLY A 780 30.34 -48.64 -1.23
C GLY A 780 31.64 -49.45 -1.29
N ASP A 781 31.55 -50.61 -1.95
CA ASP A 781 32.52 -51.37 -2.74
C ASP A 781 34.06 -51.29 -2.53
N GLY A 782 34.70 -52.48 -2.43
CA GLY A 782 36.03 -52.78 -3.02
C GLY A 782 37.28 -52.85 -2.11
N GLY A 783 37.82 -54.06 -1.92
CA GLY A 783 39.29 -54.30 -1.80
C GLY A 783 39.80 -55.06 -0.56
N ASP A 784 40.27 -56.29 -0.79
CA ASP A 784 40.94 -57.21 0.15
C ASP A 784 42.21 -56.67 0.84
N VAL A 785 42.50 -57.15 2.07
CA VAL A 785 43.70 -57.95 2.44
C VAL A 785 43.68 -58.36 3.94
N GLU A 786 43.85 -59.67 4.12
CA GLU A 786 44.19 -60.56 5.24
C GLU A 786 44.82 -60.12 6.60
N LYS A 787 44.54 -61.02 7.60
CA LYS A 787 45.28 -61.43 8.83
C LYS A 787 45.13 -60.52 10.07
N GLN A 788 44.95 -61.01 11.31
CA GLN A 788 45.26 -62.29 11.95
C GLN A 788 44.51 -62.39 13.31
N GLU A 789 44.09 -63.62 13.69
CA GLU A 789 44.10 -64.31 15.02
C GLU A 789 44.10 -63.46 16.33
N ARG A 790 43.50 -63.82 17.49
CA ARG A 790 42.98 -65.07 18.09
C ARG A 790 42.40 -64.70 19.49
N GLU A 791 41.52 -65.58 20.01
CA GLU A 791 41.34 -65.94 21.43
C GLU A 791 40.67 -64.87 22.36
N THR A 792 39.70 -65.15 23.25
CA THR A 792 39.27 -66.39 23.93
C THR A 792 37.88 -66.19 24.56
N GLU A 793 37.07 -67.25 24.44
CA GLU A 793 36.18 -67.87 25.45
C GLU A 793 35.06 -67.08 26.20
N SER A 794 33.86 -67.63 26.05
CA SER A 794 32.60 -67.43 26.81
C SER A 794 32.66 -68.14 28.20
N PRO A 795 31.67 -68.08 29.14
CA PRO A 795 30.25 -68.42 28.89
C PRO A 795 29.14 -67.73 29.74
N GLY A 796 27.97 -67.58 29.08
CA GLY A 796 26.59 -67.81 29.56
C GLY A 796 26.07 -67.35 30.94
N ARG A 797 24.93 -66.63 30.95
CA ARG A 797 23.62 -67.16 31.39
C ARG A 797 22.47 -66.13 31.28
N ASN A 798 21.28 -66.69 31.02
CA ASN A 798 19.96 -66.08 30.94
C ASN A 798 19.58 -65.17 32.13
N ALA A 799 18.81 -64.12 31.85
CA ALA A 799 17.45 -63.87 32.35
C ALA A 799 17.17 -62.38 32.63
N GLY A 800 16.00 -61.90 32.17
CA GLY A 800 15.22 -60.87 32.85
C GLY A 800 15.54 -59.41 32.52
N LEU A 801 14.59 -58.73 31.87
CA LEU A 801 14.32 -57.31 32.11
C LEU A 801 14.26 -57.05 33.62
N PRO A 802 14.90 -55.98 34.12
CA PRO A 802 14.09 -54.81 34.45
C PRO A 802 14.80 -53.48 34.14
N GLY A 803 14.01 -52.41 34.14
CA GLY A 803 14.50 -51.05 33.95
C GLY A 803 15.62 -50.70 34.94
N ALA A 804 16.59 -49.93 34.45
CA ALA A 804 17.62 -49.33 35.27
C ALA A 804 17.79 -47.86 34.88
N GLN A 805 17.51 -47.01 35.86
CA GLN A 805 18.09 -45.69 36.00
C GLN A 805 19.60 -45.79 35.78
N ALA A 806 20.13 -45.11 34.77
CA ALA A 806 21.55 -44.85 34.67
C ALA A 806 21.84 -43.50 35.34
N VAL A 807 22.24 -43.58 36.60
CA VAL A 807 22.98 -42.53 37.31
C VAL A 807 24.34 -42.40 36.62
N PHE A 808 24.62 -41.23 36.02
CA PHE A 808 25.97 -40.88 35.56
C PHE A 808 26.63 -39.91 36.55
N PRO A 809 27.92 -40.09 36.87
CA PRO A 809 28.62 -39.27 37.85
C PRO A 809 28.95 -37.90 37.25
N TRP A 810 28.30 -36.85 37.76
CA TRP A 810 28.70 -35.46 37.53
C TRP A 810 29.89 -35.14 38.44
N SER A 811 31.09 -35.28 37.90
CA SER A 811 32.30 -34.68 38.48
C SER A 811 33.07 -34.03 37.34
N GLY A 812 32.93 -32.70 37.25
CA GLY A 812 33.61 -31.86 36.27
C GLY A 812 32.74 -30.76 35.67
N CYS A 813 31.94 -30.07 36.49
CA CYS A 813 31.14 -28.93 36.04
C CYS A 813 31.95 -27.64 36.17
N LEU A 814 32.30 -27.02 35.04
CA LEU A 814 32.43 -25.56 34.97
C LEU A 814 31.04 -24.97 35.21
N LYS A 815 30.84 -24.32 36.36
CA LYS A 815 29.58 -23.67 36.74
C LYS A 815 29.14 -22.66 35.68
N VAL A 816 28.00 -22.91 35.05
CA VAL A 816 27.22 -21.88 34.35
C VAL A 816 26.32 -21.24 35.40
N GLU A 817 26.71 -20.08 35.92
CA GLU A 817 25.84 -19.27 36.79
C GLU A 817 24.85 -18.47 35.94
N CYS A 818 23.59 -18.91 35.93
CA CYS A 818 22.48 -18.14 35.40
C CYS A 818 22.01 -17.13 36.46
N HIS A 819 22.43 -15.87 36.37
CA HIS A 819 21.77 -14.77 37.08
C HIS A 819 20.81 -14.05 36.12
N ALA A 820 19.52 -14.15 36.42
CA ALA A 820 18.47 -13.34 35.80
C ALA A 820 18.42 -11.95 36.47
N PRO A 821 18.37 -10.84 35.71
CA PRO A 821 18.04 -9.54 36.28
C PRO A 821 16.52 -9.40 36.41
N SER A 822 16.06 -9.00 37.60
CA SER A 822 14.67 -8.65 37.87
C SER A 822 14.23 -7.46 37.01
N ARG A 823 13.02 -7.55 36.45
CA ARG A 823 12.34 -6.45 35.76
C ARG A 823 12.13 -5.29 36.73
N ARG A 824 12.36 -4.06 36.25
CA ARG A 824 11.96 -2.83 36.94
C ARG A 824 10.44 -2.71 36.88
N ASP A 825 9.84 -2.55 38.06
CA ASP A 825 8.45 -2.18 38.24
C ASP A 825 8.20 -0.75 37.78
N SER A 826 7.06 -0.59 37.11
CA SER A 826 6.39 0.67 36.77
C SER A 826 5.83 1.33 38.03
N MET A 827 6.05 2.64 38.14
CA MET A 827 5.46 3.53 39.13
C MET A 827 3.92 3.54 39.03
N GLU A 828 3.23 3.33 40.15
CA GLU A 828 1.91 3.86 40.44
C GLU A 828 2.02 4.83 41.63
N PRO A 829 1.16 5.87 41.72
CA PRO A 829 1.30 6.94 42.69
C PRO A 829 0.60 6.63 44.04
N ASP A 830 1.15 7.25 45.08
CA ASP A 830 0.65 7.27 46.46
C ASP A 830 -0.79 7.81 46.60
N SER A 831 -1.57 7.13 47.43
CA SER A 831 -2.64 7.76 48.21
C SER A 831 -2.84 7.07 49.57
N GLN A 832 -2.39 7.78 50.61
CA GLN A 832 -2.98 8.00 51.94
C GLN A 832 -3.18 6.85 52.97
N GLU A 833 -2.51 7.09 54.12
CA GLU A 833 -3.04 7.11 55.51
C GLU A 833 -3.63 5.83 56.13
N HIS A 834 -2.95 5.25 57.14
CA HIS A 834 -2.98 5.63 58.57
C HIS A 834 -2.52 4.48 59.49
N ALA A 835 -1.87 4.88 60.59
CA ALA A 835 -1.47 4.15 61.80
C ALA A 835 -0.14 3.38 61.78
#